data_AF-A0AAV0CGG4-F1
#
_entry.id   AF-A0AAV0CGG4-F1
#
_cell.length_a   1.000
_cell.length_b   1.000
_cell.length_c   1.000
_cell.angle_alpha   90.00
_cell.angle_beta   90.00
_cell.angle_gamma   90.00
#
_symmetry.space_group_name_H-M   'P 1'
#
loop_
_entity.id
_entity.type
_entity.pdbx_description
1 polymer ?
#
loop_
_entity_poly.entity_id
_entity_poly.type
_entity_poly.pdbx_seq_one_letter_code
_entity_poly.pdbx_strand_id
1 'polypeptide(L)'
;MLLGKLVDALTPAAQKKTVKGTAVLMRKNVLDFNDFNGSIVDNISDILGQKVSIEFISSAQPSSASTGNRLTGKRSKASNLEHWPLHNTLLASGESAFHFEYEWTEDFGVPGAFIIKNNHPNEFFLKTITLEDVPNHGPLHFACFSWVYPASKYNYERVFFANQAYLPSETPALLKQYRDEELVNLRGTGTGELKEWDRVYDYAYYNDLGEPDKGPDYARPVLGGNSEYPYPRRGRTGRPPTNTDPNTESRIPLISSLDIYVPRDEKFGHVKLADFLTYALKSLVQFLLPEFKSLFDSTPNEFDTFQDILDLYEGGIRLPQGNLLKALTDNIPIEILKEIFRSDGEGLFKFPTPQVIEEDKTAWRTDEEFGREMLAGVNPVIISRLQEFPPKSKLDPNVYGDQTSKITKEHIQDKLDGLSVEEAIKTNRLFILNHHDTLMPYLRRINATDNKIYASRTLLFLQKDVTLKPIAIELSLPNPLGDEYGAEGKVYTPAEQGVENGIWQLAKAYAAVNDSGVHQLISHWLNTHGVIEPFVIATNRQLSVLHPIHKLLHPHFRDTMTINALARQILINAGGILEQTVFPGRYAMELSAVVYKDWVFTDQALPTELVKRGVAVEDSSSRHGVRLLIEDYPYAVDGLEIWSSIKAWVDEYCKLYYKSDDMVQKDTELQAWWKELREEGHSDLKDKPWWPKMQTVQELIDSCTIIIWVASALHAAVNFGQYSYAGYLPNRPTLSRRFMPEPGTDDYKELEADPDKVFLKTITPQLQTLLGVSLIEILSRHVSDEVYLGQRECPEWTKDQEALDAFARFGKKLGVIEDSILKMNMDVKLRNRTGPVKVPYTLLFPTSQAGLTGRGIPNSVSM
;
A
#
# COMPACT_ATOMS: atom_id res chain seq x y z
N MET A 1 -64.18 30.10 -15.44
CA MET A 1 -62.97 30.81 -15.92
C MET A 1 -62.49 31.97 -15.02
N LEU A 2 -63.29 32.47 -14.07
CA LEU A 2 -62.86 33.54 -13.14
C LEU A 2 -62.22 33.06 -11.82
N LEU A 3 -62.48 31.84 -11.34
CA LEU A 3 -61.86 31.33 -10.11
C LEU A 3 -60.35 31.02 -10.28
N GLY A 4 -59.92 30.49 -11.42
CA GLY A 4 -58.50 30.20 -11.68
C GLY A 4 -57.62 31.45 -11.68
N LYS A 5 -58.14 32.57 -12.20
CA LYS A 5 -57.42 33.85 -12.21
C LYS A 5 -57.36 34.55 -10.86
N LEU A 6 -58.25 34.20 -9.91
CA LEU A 6 -58.22 34.74 -8.56
C LEU A 6 -57.22 33.99 -7.66
N VAL A 7 -57.02 32.69 -7.91
CA VAL A 7 -56.01 31.88 -7.22
C VAL A 7 -54.61 32.32 -7.62
N ASP A 8 -54.34 32.56 -8.90
CA ASP A 8 -53.05 33.09 -9.39
C ASP A 8 -52.73 34.52 -8.91
N ALA A 9 -53.74 35.29 -8.51
CA ALA A 9 -53.57 36.65 -7.97
C ALA A 9 -53.38 36.69 -6.44
N LEU A 10 -53.59 35.56 -5.75
CA LEU A 10 -53.48 35.44 -4.28
C LEU A 10 -52.27 34.60 -3.83
N THR A 11 -51.57 33.92 -4.74
CA THR A 11 -50.28 33.29 -4.47
C THR A 11 -49.18 34.35 -4.52
N PRO A 12 -48.41 34.58 -3.44
CA PRO A 12 -47.19 35.39 -3.51
C PRO A 12 -46.28 34.82 -4.59
N ALA A 13 -45.76 35.67 -5.47
CA ALA A 13 -44.73 35.24 -6.42
C ALA A 13 -43.55 34.68 -5.61
N ALA A 14 -43.17 33.41 -5.87
CA ALA A 14 -42.10 32.75 -5.15
C ALA A 14 -40.85 33.65 -5.16
N GLN A 15 -40.27 33.89 -3.98
CA GLN A 15 -39.14 34.81 -3.86
C GLN A 15 -37.96 34.24 -4.67
N LYS A 16 -37.49 35.02 -5.64
CA LYS A 16 -36.29 34.70 -6.43
C LYS A 16 -35.08 35.39 -5.82
N LYS A 17 -33.99 34.66 -5.63
CA LYS A 17 -32.72 35.20 -5.14
C LYS A 17 -31.57 34.62 -5.96
N THR A 18 -30.57 35.44 -6.22
CA THR A 18 -29.31 34.99 -6.81
C THR A 18 -28.39 34.54 -5.69
N VAL A 19 -28.01 33.26 -5.71
CA VAL A 19 -27.00 32.68 -4.81
C VAL A 19 -25.67 32.68 -5.56
N LYS A 20 -24.61 33.12 -4.89
CA LYS A 20 -23.25 33.04 -5.41
C LYS A 20 -22.70 31.63 -5.21
N GLY A 21 -22.14 31.07 -6.28
CA GLY A 21 -21.44 29.80 -6.26
C GLY A 21 -19.98 29.97 -6.67
N THR A 22 -19.13 29.16 -6.07
CA THR A 22 -17.69 29.09 -6.38
C THR A 22 -17.32 27.64 -6.65
N ALA A 23 -16.79 27.36 -7.84
CA ALA A 23 -16.25 26.07 -8.23
C ALA A 23 -14.71 26.13 -8.24
N VAL A 24 -14.04 25.21 -7.55
CA VAL A 24 -12.58 25.07 -7.59
C VAL A 24 -12.24 23.88 -8.47
N LEU A 25 -11.44 24.13 -9.52
CA LEU A 25 -11.03 23.11 -10.48
C LEU A 25 -9.56 23.26 -10.89
N MET A 26 -9.01 22.20 -11.45
CA MET A 26 -7.66 22.14 -12.01
C MET A 26 -7.72 21.72 -13.49
N ARG A 27 -6.93 22.39 -14.35
CA ARG A 27 -6.90 22.13 -15.80
C ARG A 27 -5.99 20.95 -16.14
N LYS A 28 -6.31 20.20 -17.20
CA LYS A 28 -5.44 19.14 -17.73
C LYS A 28 -4.00 19.60 -18.01
N ASN A 29 -3.78 20.78 -18.58
CA ASN A 29 -2.42 21.23 -18.96
C ASN A 29 -1.55 21.63 -17.76
N VAL A 30 -2.15 21.84 -16.58
CA VAL A 30 -1.42 22.05 -15.30
C VAL A 30 -0.97 20.70 -14.72
N LEU A 31 -1.44 19.62 -15.35
CA LEU A 31 -1.49 18.28 -14.83
C LEU A 31 -0.73 17.31 -15.79
N ASP A 32 -0.76 17.51 -17.12
CA ASP A 32 -0.08 16.66 -18.11
C ASP A 32 1.23 17.30 -18.63
N PHE A 33 2.36 16.57 -18.52
CA PHE A 33 3.68 17.05 -18.96
C PHE A 33 3.85 17.10 -20.48
N ASN A 34 2.99 16.44 -21.25
CA ASN A 34 3.11 16.32 -22.71
C ASN A 34 2.15 17.22 -23.50
N ASP A 35 1.21 17.91 -22.85
CA ASP A 35 0.13 18.62 -23.54
C ASP A 35 0.44 20.10 -23.82
N PHE A 36 1.42 20.35 -24.70
CA PHE A 36 1.72 21.71 -25.19
C PHE A 36 0.61 22.28 -26.10
N ASN A 37 -0.22 21.42 -26.71
CA ASN A 37 -1.26 21.83 -27.66
C ASN A 37 -2.62 22.14 -26.99
N GLY A 38 -2.88 21.64 -25.78
CA GLY A 38 -4.11 21.89 -25.03
C GLY A 38 -4.41 23.38 -24.85
N SER A 39 -3.38 24.21 -24.61
CA SER A 39 -3.55 25.66 -24.43
C SER A 39 -4.07 26.40 -25.68
N ILE A 40 -3.80 25.87 -26.88
CA ILE A 40 -4.23 26.46 -28.15
C ILE A 40 -5.67 26.05 -28.47
N VAL A 41 -6.06 24.82 -28.12
CA VAL A 41 -7.43 24.30 -28.29
C VAL A 41 -8.38 24.97 -27.30
N ASP A 42 -7.98 25.11 -26.03
CA ASP A 42 -8.72 25.82 -24.97
C ASP A 42 -9.12 27.23 -25.43
N ASN A 43 -8.18 27.97 -26.04
CA ASN A 43 -8.42 29.32 -26.54
C ASN A 43 -9.49 29.39 -27.65
N ILE A 44 -9.68 28.33 -28.45
CA ILE A 44 -10.64 28.31 -29.55
C ILE A 44 -12.02 27.83 -29.07
N SER A 45 -12.10 26.86 -28.17
CA SER A 45 -13.37 26.40 -27.56
C SER A 45 -14.00 27.46 -26.66
N ASP A 46 -13.19 28.24 -25.94
CA ASP A 46 -13.64 29.39 -25.14
C ASP A 46 -14.23 30.51 -26.00
N ILE A 47 -13.66 30.73 -27.20
CA ILE A 47 -14.18 31.68 -28.21
C ILE A 47 -15.50 31.19 -28.81
N LEU A 48 -15.71 29.87 -28.92
CA LEU A 48 -16.91 29.24 -29.49
C LEU A 48 -18.05 29.05 -28.49
N GLY A 49 -17.88 29.45 -27.22
CA GLY A 49 -18.94 29.43 -26.22
C GLY A 49 -19.39 28.03 -25.81
N GLN A 50 -18.50 27.03 -25.85
CA GLN A 50 -18.78 25.69 -25.32
C GLN A 50 -18.69 25.73 -23.79
N LYS A 51 -19.83 25.50 -23.10
CA LYS A 51 -19.99 25.77 -21.66
C LYS A 51 -20.00 24.52 -20.81
N VAL A 52 -19.38 24.61 -19.63
CA VAL A 52 -19.63 23.73 -18.50
C VAL A 52 -20.90 24.20 -17.80
N SER A 53 -21.91 23.33 -17.72
CA SER A 53 -23.20 23.65 -17.11
C SER A 53 -23.46 22.84 -15.85
N ILE A 54 -24.01 23.49 -14.84
CA ILE A 54 -24.36 22.91 -13.54
C ILE A 54 -25.88 23.02 -13.34
N GLU A 55 -26.52 21.90 -13.03
CA GLU A 55 -27.94 21.81 -12.71
C GLU A 55 -28.10 21.27 -11.28
N PHE A 56 -28.53 22.12 -10.33
CA PHE A 56 -28.75 21.69 -8.95
C PHE A 56 -30.02 20.85 -8.84
N ILE A 57 -29.99 19.88 -7.93
CA ILE A 57 -31.09 18.99 -7.60
C ILE A 57 -31.57 19.30 -6.19
N SER A 58 -32.86 19.61 -6.06
CA SER A 58 -33.49 19.83 -4.77
C SER A 58 -33.61 18.53 -3.97
N SER A 59 -33.25 18.60 -2.69
CA SER A 59 -33.52 17.52 -1.74
C SER A 59 -34.89 17.63 -1.06
N ALA A 60 -35.63 18.74 -1.28
CA ALA A 60 -36.87 19.05 -0.58
C ALA A 60 -38.10 19.19 -1.50
N GLN A 61 -37.93 19.52 -2.77
CA GLN A 61 -39.02 19.80 -3.71
C GLN A 61 -39.03 18.81 -4.88
N PRO A 62 -40.15 18.13 -5.16
CA PRO A 62 -40.23 17.12 -6.22
C PRO A 62 -40.22 17.74 -7.62
N SER A 63 -39.70 17.00 -8.60
CA SER A 63 -39.74 17.35 -10.01
C SER A 63 -41.16 17.29 -10.57
N SER A 64 -41.49 18.15 -11.53
CA SER A 64 -42.77 18.08 -12.27
C SER A 64 -42.90 16.82 -13.12
N ALA A 65 -41.78 16.13 -13.42
CA ALA A 65 -41.76 14.85 -14.12
C ALA A 65 -41.93 13.64 -13.18
N SER A 66 -42.10 13.87 -11.87
CA SER A 66 -42.35 12.80 -10.90
C SER A 66 -43.70 12.15 -11.20
N THR A 67 -43.68 10.87 -11.59
CA THR A 67 -44.90 10.10 -11.90
C THR A 67 -44.85 8.77 -11.15
N GLY A 68 -45.93 8.43 -10.44
CA GLY A 68 -46.03 7.16 -9.69
C GLY A 68 -44.89 6.94 -8.68
N ASN A 69 -44.25 5.76 -8.74
CA ASN A 69 -43.21 5.30 -7.80
C ASN A 69 -41.80 5.92 -8.01
N ARG A 70 -41.61 6.83 -8.98
CA ARG A 70 -40.31 7.48 -9.25
C ARG A 70 -40.35 8.96 -8.85
N LEU A 71 -39.88 9.25 -7.64
CA LEU A 71 -39.77 10.59 -7.09
C LEU A 71 -38.33 11.11 -7.27
N THR A 72 -38.17 12.22 -7.99
CA THR A 72 -36.87 12.88 -8.18
C THR A 72 -36.93 14.31 -7.72
N GLY A 73 -35.81 14.85 -7.26
CA GLY A 73 -35.68 16.27 -6.93
C GLY A 73 -35.91 17.18 -8.13
N LYS A 74 -36.56 18.32 -7.89
CA LYS A 74 -36.69 19.40 -8.86
C LYS A 74 -35.29 19.84 -9.29
N ARG A 75 -35.07 19.90 -10.61
CA ARG A 75 -33.82 20.40 -11.20
C ARG A 75 -33.90 21.91 -11.37
N SER A 76 -32.80 22.61 -11.12
CA SER A 76 -32.71 24.04 -11.36
C SER A 76 -32.60 24.33 -12.85
N LYS A 77 -32.68 25.61 -13.22
CA LYS A 77 -32.12 26.03 -14.51
C LYS A 77 -30.62 25.75 -14.50
N ALA A 78 -30.07 25.44 -15.68
CA ALA A 78 -28.63 25.28 -15.86
C ALA A 78 -27.92 26.63 -15.62
N SER A 79 -27.00 26.64 -14.66
CA SER A 79 -26.04 27.72 -14.46
C SER A 79 -24.76 27.37 -15.21
N ASN A 80 -24.25 28.29 -16.02
CA ASN A 80 -22.96 28.09 -16.68
C ASN A 80 -21.88 28.67 -15.78
N LEU A 81 -20.73 28.00 -15.70
CA LEU A 81 -19.54 28.63 -15.12
C LEU A 81 -19.20 29.89 -15.93
N GLU A 82 -18.86 30.98 -15.25
CA GLU A 82 -18.52 32.25 -15.91
C GLU A 82 -17.35 32.08 -16.88
N HIS A 83 -17.23 33.02 -17.83
CA HIS A 83 -16.23 33.01 -18.89
C HIS A 83 -14.85 32.62 -18.36
N TRP A 84 -14.25 31.60 -18.99
CA TRP A 84 -12.94 31.07 -18.70
C TRP A 84 -11.87 32.16 -18.88
N PRO A 85 -11.35 32.80 -17.81
CA PRO A 85 -10.49 33.96 -17.99
C PRO A 85 -9.10 33.51 -18.46
N LEU A 86 -8.53 34.25 -19.41
CA LEU A 86 -7.14 34.08 -19.89
C LEU A 86 -6.10 34.29 -18.78
N HIS A 87 -6.47 34.99 -17.71
CA HIS A 87 -5.66 35.20 -16.52
C HIS A 87 -6.55 35.11 -15.27
N ASN A 88 -6.37 34.04 -14.49
CA ASN A 88 -6.95 33.93 -13.15
C ASN A 88 -5.86 34.06 -12.09
N THR A 89 -6.27 34.58 -10.94
CA THR A 89 -5.56 34.53 -9.67
C THR A 89 -5.27 33.06 -9.35
N LEU A 90 -4.02 32.64 -9.56
CA LEU A 90 -3.57 31.31 -9.15
C LEU A 90 -3.75 31.23 -7.63
N LEU A 91 -4.64 30.34 -7.18
CA LEU A 91 -4.55 29.80 -5.83
C LEU A 91 -3.32 28.87 -5.78
N ALA A 92 -2.85 28.53 -4.58
CA ALA A 92 -1.71 27.63 -4.42
C ALA A 92 -1.89 26.35 -5.29
N SER A 93 -0.81 25.85 -5.88
CA SER A 93 -0.75 24.57 -6.61
C SER A 93 -1.62 24.45 -7.88
N GLY A 94 -1.78 25.53 -8.66
CA GLY A 94 -2.37 25.43 -10.01
C GLY A 94 -3.91 25.31 -10.05
N GLU A 95 -4.55 25.54 -8.91
CA GLU A 95 -6.01 25.58 -8.76
C GLU A 95 -6.58 26.91 -9.27
N SER A 96 -7.79 26.86 -9.82
CA SER A 96 -8.52 28.03 -10.28
C SER A 96 -9.94 28.02 -9.71
N ALA A 97 -10.34 29.15 -9.11
CA ALA A 97 -11.70 29.39 -8.65
C ALA A 97 -12.52 30.08 -9.74
N PHE A 98 -13.71 29.54 -10.01
CA PHE A 98 -14.68 30.07 -10.97
C PHE A 98 -15.95 30.42 -10.24
N HIS A 99 -16.40 31.65 -10.42
CA HIS A 99 -17.66 32.11 -9.85
C HIS A 99 -18.80 31.83 -10.81
N PHE A 100 -19.99 31.62 -10.28
CA PHE A 100 -21.21 31.51 -11.05
C PHE A 100 -22.41 31.98 -10.23
N GLU A 101 -23.45 32.40 -10.92
CA GLU A 101 -24.71 32.78 -10.32
C GLU A 101 -25.74 31.65 -10.45
N TYR A 102 -26.40 31.34 -9.34
CA TYR A 102 -27.44 30.33 -9.23
C TYR A 102 -28.77 31.03 -8.90
N GLU A 103 -29.74 30.98 -9.83
CA GLU A 103 -31.11 31.48 -9.60
C GLU A 103 -31.84 30.50 -8.67
N TRP A 104 -31.87 30.82 -7.38
CA TRP A 104 -32.62 30.08 -6.37
C TRP A 104 -34.02 30.65 -6.23
N THR A 105 -35.00 29.76 -6.08
CA THR A 105 -36.40 30.14 -5.83
C THR A 105 -36.91 29.44 -4.58
N GLU A 106 -37.81 30.08 -3.85
CA GLU A 106 -38.36 29.50 -2.61
C GLU A 106 -39.02 28.12 -2.83
N ASP A 107 -39.69 27.94 -3.97
CA ASP A 107 -40.27 26.68 -4.42
C ASP A 107 -39.24 25.68 -4.97
N PHE A 108 -37.94 25.97 -4.88
CA PHE A 108 -36.86 25.01 -5.11
C PHE A 108 -36.44 24.32 -3.80
N GLY A 109 -36.54 24.97 -2.64
CA GLY A 109 -36.03 24.42 -1.38
C GLY A 109 -34.51 24.29 -1.36
N VAL A 110 -33.95 23.27 -0.71
CA VAL A 110 -32.49 23.14 -0.53
C VAL A 110 -31.80 22.28 -1.60
N PRO A 111 -30.74 22.76 -2.26
CA PRO A 111 -29.87 21.93 -3.12
C PRO A 111 -29.22 20.81 -2.31
N GLY A 112 -29.37 19.56 -2.74
CA GLY A 112 -28.72 18.40 -2.11
C GLY A 112 -27.72 17.66 -3.01
N ALA A 113 -27.80 17.90 -4.32
CA ALA A 113 -26.89 17.38 -5.32
C ALA A 113 -26.82 18.34 -6.51
N PHE A 114 -25.91 18.11 -7.45
CA PHE A 114 -25.92 18.74 -8.75
C PHE A 114 -25.47 17.78 -9.85
N ILE A 115 -25.91 18.05 -11.07
CA ILE A 115 -25.41 17.43 -12.29
C ILE A 115 -24.47 18.42 -12.97
N ILE A 116 -23.35 17.92 -13.47
CA ILE A 116 -22.42 18.69 -14.28
C ILE A 116 -22.29 18.09 -15.67
N LYS A 117 -22.33 18.95 -16.69
CA LYS A 117 -22.10 18.59 -18.09
C LYS A 117 -20.94 19.40 -18.61
N ASN A 118 -19.88 18.71 -18.98
CA ASN A 118 -18.73 19.30 -19.65
C ASN A 118 -18.93 19.22 -21.17
N ASN A 119 -19.29 20.33 -21.81
CA ASN A 119 -19.33 20.40 -23.29
C ASN A 119 -18.03 20.91 -23.90
N HIS A 120 -17.02 21.18 -23.06
CA HIS A 120 -15.68 21.54 -23.49
C HIS A 120 -14.95 20.28 -24.01
N PRO A 121 -14.04 20.39 -25.01
CA PRO A 121 -13.31 19.24 -25.56
C PRO A 121 -12.34 18.58 -24.57
N ASN A 122 -11.85 19.34 -23.60
CA ASN A 122 -10.89 18.88 -22.59
C ASN A 122 -11.57 18.59 -21.25
N GLU A 123 -11.07 17.58 -20.55
CA GLU A 123 -11.41 17.26 -19.17
C GLU A 123 -10.79 18.25 -18.16
N PHE A 124 -11.36 18.28 -16.96
CA PHE A 124 -10.81 19.01 -15.81
C PHE A 124 -11.04 18.23 -14.53
N PHE A 125 -10.23 18.49 -13.51
CA PHE A 125 -10.42 17.93 -12.17
C PHE A 125 -11.24 18.89 -11.32
N LEU A 126 -12.46 18.48 -10.93
CA LEU A 126 -13.34 19.27 -10.06
C LEU A 126 -13.03 18.93 -8.60
N LYS A 127 -12.50 19.90 -7.83
CA LYS A 127 -12.22 19.72 -6.41
C LYS A 127 -13.47 19.97 -5.57
N THR A 128 -14.03 21.18 -5.66
CA THR A 128 -15.17 21.57 -4.83
C THR A 128 -16.15 22.48 -5.57
N ILE A 129 -17.41 22.46 -5.12
CA ILE A 129 -18.37 23.53 -5.36
C ILE A 129 -18.86 24.03 -3.99
N THR A 130 -18.94 25.35 -3.83
CA THR A 130 -19.50 25.99 -2.64
C THR A 130 -20.59 26.97 -3.06
N LEU A 131 -21.77 26.88 -2.44
CA LEU A 131 -22.81 27.90 -2.49
C LEU A 131 -22.72 28.73 -1.21
N GLU A 132 -22.47 30.03 -1.31
CA GLU A 132 -22.04 30.85 -0.16
C GLU A 132 -23.15 31.11 0.87
N ASP A 133 -24.37 31.41 0.42
CA ASP A 133 -25.48 31.76 1.30
C ASP A 133 -26.82 31.32 0.69
N VAL A 134 -27.14 30.03 0.84
CA VAL A 134 -28.44 29.52 0.42
C VAL A 134 -29.48 29.98 1.44
N PRO A 135 -30.55 30.69 1.02
CA PRO A 135 -31.54 31.25 1.93
C PRO A 135 -32.11 30.21 2.91
N ASN A 136 -32.06 30.52 4.20
CA ASN A 136 -32.49 29.66 5.32
C ASN A 136 -31.63 28.39 5.57
N HIS A 137 -30.56 28.17 4.81
CA HIS A 137 -29.72 26.97 4.89
C HIS A 137 -28.23 27.27 5.09
N GLY A 138 -27.79 28.50 4.83
CA GLY A 138 -26.39 28.91 4.94
C GLY A 138 -25.52 28.36 3.82
N PRO A 139 -24.19 28.26 4.03
CA PRO A 139 -23.29 27.73 3.02
C PRO A 139 -23.50 26.23 2.77
N LEU A 140 -23.41 25.81 1.52
CA LEU A 140 -23.43 24.40 1.11
C LEU A 140 -22.14 24.04 0.39
N HIS A 141 -21.53 22.93 0.81
CA HIS A 141 -20.28 22.44 0.25
C HIS A 141 -20.48 21.10 -0.45
N PHE A 142 -19.79 20.94 -1.57
CA PHE A 142 -19.75 19.73 -2.37
C PHE A 142 -18.28 19.35 -2.57
N ALA A 143 -17.80 18.36 -1.82
CA ALA A 143 -16.46 17.80 -1.98
C ALA A 143 -16.49 16.79 -3.14
N CYS A 144 -15.93 17.17 -4.29
CA CYS A 144 -16.10 16.45 -5.55
C CYS A 144 -14.91 15.56 -5.89
N PHE A 145 -13.69 16.11 -5.81
CA PHE A 145 -12.40 15.45 -6.07
C PHE A 145 -12.45 14.42 -7.21
N SER A 146 -12.91 14.83 -8.39
CA SER A 146 -13.12 13.91 -9.51
C SER A 146 -12.89 14.57 -10.87
N TRP A 147 -12.39 13.78 -11.81
CA TRP A 147 -12.23 14.18 -13.21
C TRP A 147 -13.56 14.24 -13.93
N VAL A 148 -13.81 15.33 -14.67
CA VAL A 148 -15.02 15.53 -15.48
C VAL A 148 -14.64 15.59 -16.96
N TYR A 149 -14.79 14.45 -17.64
CA TYR A 149 -14.55 14.34 -19.09
C TYR A 149 -15.68 14.98 -19.90
N PRO A 150 -15.45 15.23 -21.21
CA PRO A 150 -16.50 15.69 -22.11
C PRO A 150 -17.73 14.79 -22.03
N ALA A 151 -18.93 15.39 -22.01
CA ALA A 151 -20.19 14.68 -21.80
C ALA A 151 -20.45 13.57 -22.82
N SER A 152 -19.88 13.68 -24.03
CA SER A 152 -19.93 12.65 -25.07
C SER A 152 -19.22 11.34 -24.72
N LYS A 153 -18.39 11.32 -23.66
CA LYS A 153 -17.71 10.13 -23.14
C LYS A 153 -18.55 9.34 -22.15
N TYR A 154 -19.59 9.94 -21.60
CA TYR A 154 -20.47 9.30 -20.63
C TYR A 154 -21.79 8.88 -21.28
N ASN A 155 -22.31 7.72 -20.87
CA ASN A 155 -23.68 7.29 -21.14
C ASN A 155 -24.66 7.64 -19.99
N TYR A 156 -24.18 8.36 -18.97
CA TYR A 156 -24.93 8.85 -17.82
C TYR A 156 -24.56 10.30 -17.48
N GLU A 157 -25.38 10.97 -16.67
CA GLU A 157 -25.11 12.32 -16.18
C GLU A 157 -24.22 12.27 -14.93
N ARG A 158 -23.11 13.03 -14.90
CA ARG A 158 -22.24 13.11 -13.72
C ARG A 158 -22.96 13.83 -12.58
N VAL A 159 -23.20 13.13 -11.48
CA VAL A 159 -23.85 13.65 -10.28
C VAL A 159 -22.87 13.79 -9.12
N PHE A 160 -23.02 14.85 -8.35
CA PHE A 160 -22.25 15.12 -7.14
C PHE A 160 -23.20 15.51 -6.01
N PHE A 161 -22.88 15.10 -4.79
CA PHE A 161 -23.74 15.32 -3.63
C PHE A 161 -23.15 16.35 -2.67
N ALA A 162 -24.02 17.02 -1.92
CA ALA A 162 -23.59 17.84 -0.79
C ALA A 162 -22.87 16.97 0.24
N ASN A 163 -21.98 17.56 1.02
CA ASN A 163 -21.08 16.85 1.94
C ASN A 163 -21.78 16.17 3.13
N GLN A 164 -23.09 16.35 3.33
CA GLN A 164 -23.86 15.70 4.40
C GLN A 164 -23.80 14.16 4.30
N ALA A 165 -23.56 13.47 5.43
CA ALA A 165 -23.61 12.01 5.48
C ALA A 165 -25.04 11.52 5.71
N TYR A 166 -25.41 10.41 5.07
CA TYR A 166 -26.71 9.74 5.23
C TYR A 166 -26.58 8.22 5.14
N LEU A 167 -27.22 7.50 6.06
CA LEU A 167 -27.56 6.10 5.82
C LEU A 167 -28.56 5.97 4.65
N PRO A 168 -28.68 4.80 3.99
CA PRO A 168 -29.66 4.61 2.92
C PRO A 168 -31.10 4.93 3.36
N SER A 169 -31.45 4.59 4.61
CA SER A 169 -32.76 4.87 5.21
C SER A 169 -33.02 6.36 5.43
N GLU A 170 -31.97 7.15 5.66
CA GLU A 170 -32.02 8.58 6.01
C GLU A 170 -31.85 9.49 4.80
N THR A 171 -31.48 8.93 3.65
CA THR A 171 -31.30 9.68 2.41
C THR A 171 -32.60 10.40 2.06
N PRO A 172 -32.57 11.73 1.80
CA PRO A 172 -33.75 12.46 1.35
C PRO A 172 -34.43 11.75 0.18
N ALA A 173 -35.74 11.54 0.26
CA ALA A 173 -36.48 10.69 -0.69
C ALA A 173 -36.25 11.07 -2.16
N LEU A 174 -36.07 12.37 -2.42
CA LEU A 174 -35.85 12.96 -3.74
C LEU A 174 -34.42 12.76 -4.29
N LEU A 175 -33.48 12.31 -3.46
CA LEU A 175 -32.10 11.99 -3.83
C LEU A 175 -31.83 10.49 -3.97
N LYS A 176 -32.73 9.63 -3.48
CA LYS A 176 -32.53 8.17 -3.46
C LYS A 176 -32.24 7.58 -4.84
N GLN A 177 -33.00 8.00 -5.85
CA GLN A 177 -32.78 7.53 -7.21
C GLN A 177 -31.36 7.89 -7.71
N TYR A 178 -30.89 9.11 -7.45
CA TYR A 178 -29.54 9.54 -7.86
C TYR A 178 -28.44 8.77 -7.11
N ARG A 179 -28.67 8.47 -5.82
CA ARG A 179 -27.77 7.64 -5.00
C ARG A 179 -27.64 6.24 -5.59
N ASP A 180 -28.76 5.61 -5.93
CA ASP A 180 -28.80 4.25 -6.49
C ASP A 180 -28.21 4.18 -7.90
N GLU A 181 -28.55 5.15 -8.76
CA GLU A 181 -28.05 5.24 -10.14
C GLU A 181 -26.54 5.45 -10.19
N GLU A 182 -25.97 6.29 -9.31
CA GLU A 182 -24.51 6.47 -9.25
C GLU A 182 -23.79 5.16 -8.89
N LEU A 183 -24.31 4.40 -7.91
CA LEU A 183 -23.74 3.09 -7.58
C LEU A 183 -23.85 2.09 -8.74
N VAL A 184 -24.92 2.14 -9.54
CA VAL A 184 -25.03 1.33 -10.77
C VAL A 184 -23.96 1.73 -11.78
N ASN A 185 -23.72 3.03 -11.97
CA ASN A 185 -22.69 3.52 -12.88
C ASN A 185 -21.28 3.09 -12.45
N LEU A 186 -20.98 3.15 -11.15
CA LEU A 186 -19.70 2.74 -10.57
C LEU A 186 -19.45 1.24 -10.66
N ARG A 187 -20.50 0.40 -10.63
CA ARG A 187 -20.37 -1.05 -10.85
C ARG A 187 -20.15 -1.43 -12.32
N GLY A 188 -20.61 -0.59 -13.25
CA GLY A 188 -20.56 -0.87 -14.69
C GLY A 188 -21.37 -2.09 -15.10
N THR A 189 -21.03 -2.68 -16.25
CA THR A 189 -21.77 -3.80 -16.86
C THR A 189 -21.08 -5.17 -16.71
N GLY A 190 -19.87 -5.21 -16.15
CA GLY A 190 -19.03 -6.42 -16.05
C GLY A 190 -18.41 -6.89 -17.36
N THR A 191 -18.54 -6.12 -18.45
CA THR A 191 -18.10 -6.53 -19.80
C THR A 191 -17.37 -5.40 -20.52
N GLY A 192 -16.63 -5.76 -21.57
CA GLY A 192 -15.88 -4.81 -22.39
C GLY A 192 -14.56 -4.33 -21.75
N GLU A 193 -13.72 -3.74 -22.58
CA GLU A 193 -12.47 -3.12 -22.16
C GLU A 193 -12.74 -1.74 -21.58
N LEU A 194 -12.21 -1.47 -20.39
CA LEU A 194 -12.41 -0.20 -19.70
C LEU A 194 -11.47 0.87 -20.27
N LYS A 195 -11.99 2.10 -20.37
CA LYS A 195 -11.33 3.24 -20.99
C LYS A 195 -10.92 4.25 -19.93
N GLU A 196 -9.98 5.12 -20.29
CA GLU A 196 -9.38 6.10 -19.38
C GLU A 196 -10.40 6.93 -18.58
N TRP A 197 -11.51 7.33 -19.20
CA TRP A 197 -12.56 8.14 -18.57
C TRP A 197 -13.57 7.33 -17.72
N ASP A 198 -13.49 6.01 -17.74
CA ASP A 198 -14.42 5.14 -17.01
C ASP A 198 -14.15 5.18 -15.51
N ARG A 199 -15.22 5.16 -14.72
CA ARG A 199 -15.20 5.13 -13.24
C ARG A 199 -15.72 3.78 -12.72
N VAL A 200 -15.44 2.70 -13.45
CA VAL A 200 -16.00 1.38 -13.19
C VAL A 200 -15.08 0.59 -12.27
N TYR A 201 -15.58 0.27 -11.09
CA TYR A 201 -14.94 -0.61 -10.12
C TYR A 201 -15.51 -2.00 -10.29
N ASP A 202 -14.66 -2.97 -10.61
CA ASP A 202 -15.05 -4.37 -10.76
C ASP A 202 -13.87 -5.29 -10.50
N TYR A 203 -14.14 -6.58 -10.30
CA TYR A 203 -13.15 -7.57 -9.89
C TYR A 203 -12.60 -8.37 -11.07
N ALA A 204 -11.35 -8.79 -10.94
CA ALA A 204 -10.78 -9.84 -11.77
C ALA A 204 -9.66 -10.60 -11.04
N TYR A 205 -9.30 -11.77 -11.56
CA TYR A 205 -8.17 -12.57 -11.08
C TYR A 205 -6.84 -11.93 -11.45
N TYR A 206 -5.75 -12.33 -10.80
CA TYR A 206 -4.40 -12.01 -11.27
C TYR A 206 -4.03 -12.94 -12.43
N ASN A 207 -4.64 -12.67 -13.57
CA ASN A 207 -4.40 -13.35 -14.84
C ASN A 207 -3.70 -12.44 -15.85
N ASP A 208 -3.20 -11.28 -15.42
CA ASP A 208 -2.52 -10.28 -16.25
C ASP A 208 -1.00 -10.23 -15.99
N LEU A 209 -0.46 -11.13 -15.16
CA LEU A 209 0.95 -11.16 -14.78
C LEU A 209 1.84 -11.88 -15.81
N GLY A 210 1.30 -12.89 -16.51
CA GLY A 210 2.02 -13.65 -17.53
C GLY A 210 1.99 -13.00 -18.91
N GLU A 211 2.90 -13.42 -19.78
CA GLU A 211 2.95 -13.04 -21.19
C GLU A 211 3.24 -14.27 -22.09
N PRO A 212 2.36 -15.29 -22.09
CA PRO A 212 2.60 -16.57 -22.78
C PRO A 212 2.82 -16.43 -24.29
N ASP A 213 2.35 -15.33 -24.91
CA ASP A 213 2.62 -15.00 -26.32
C ASP A 213 4.13 -14.79 -26.60
N LYS A 214 4.94 -14.45 -25.59
CA LYS A 214 6.42 -14.39 -25.69
C LYS A 214 7.10 -15.75 -25.52
N GLY A 215 6.37 -16.78 -25.09
CA GLY A 215 6.89 -18.14 -24.87
C GLY A 215 6.62 -18.68 -23.46
N PRO A 216 6.93 -19.97 -23.23
CA PRO A 216 6.59 -20.69 -22.00
C PRO A 216 7.28 -20.14 -20.74
N ASP A 217 8.43 -19.47 -20.89
CA ASP A 217 9.13 -18.85 -19.76
C ASP A 217 8.41 -17.64 -19.18
N TYR A 218 7.53 -17.02 -19.96
CA TYR A 218 6.71 -15.88 -19.56
C TYR A 218 5.29 -16.27 -19.14
N ALA A 219 4.91 -17.55 -19.26
CA ALA A 219 3.64 -18.04 -18.76
C ALA A 219 3.64 -18.07 -17.22
N ARG A 220 2.53 -17.65 -16.60
CA ARG A 220 2.33 -17.68 -15.14
C ARG A 220 0.95 -18.26 -14.84
N PRO A 221 0.76 -18.95 -13.70
CA PRO A 221 -0.56 -19.43 -13.30
C PRO A 221 -1.49 -18.25 -13.01
N VAL A 222 -2.78 -18.44 -13.27
CA VAL A 222 -3.82 -17.51 -12.83
C VAL A 222 -3.99 -17.65 -11.32
N LEU A 223 -3.91 -16.54 -10.60
CA LEU A 223 -4.12 -16.51 -9.16
C LEU A 223 -5.52 -15.96 -8.84
N GLY A 224 -6.26 -16.76 -8.09
CA GLY A 224 -7.67 -16.53 -7.77
C GLY A 224 -8.61 -17.46 -8.52
N GLY A 225 -9.73 -17.83 -7.88
CA GLY A 225 -10.82 -18.60 -8.48
C GLY A 225 -10.58 -20.12 -8.49
N ASN A 226 -9.51 -20.60 -7.85
CA ASN A 226 -9.20 -22.02 -7.72
C ASN A 226 -8.56 -22.33 -6.35
N SER A 227 -8.63 -23.58 -5.92
CA SER A 227 -8.13 -24.01 -4.61
C SER A 227 -6.61 -24.17 -4.52
N GLU A 228 -5.93 -24.29 -5.66
CA GLU A 228 -4.47 -24.44 -5.71
C GLU A 228 -3.79 -23.09 -5.43
N TYR A 229 -4.25 -22.03 -6.09
CA TYR A 229 -3.78 -20.65 -5.97
C TYR A 229 -4.93 -19.69 -5.62
N PRO A 230 -5.54 -19.80 -4.43
CA PRO A 230 -6.54 -18.83 -4.00
C PRO A 230 -5.88 -17.46 -3.82
N TYR A 231 -6.58 -16.38 -4.12
CA TYR A 231 -6.00 -15.04 -4.03
C TYR A 231 -7.04 -13.93 -3.87
N PRO A 232 -6.70 -12.78 -3.27
CA PRO A 232 -7.52 -11.57 -3.37
C PRO A 232 -7.79 -11.20 -4.84
N ARG A 233 -8.94 -10.58 -5.12
CA ARG A 233 -9.22 -10.01 -6.44
C ARG A 233 -8.54 -8.66 -6.62
N ARG A 234 -8.23 -8.32 -7.87
CA ARG A 234 -7.72 -7.01 -8.30
C ARG A 234 -8.78 -6.23 -9.08
N GLY A 235 -8.49 -4.97 -9.40
CA GLY A 235 -9.30 -4.14 -10.29
C GLY A 235 -9.35 -4.68 -11.72
N ARG A 236 -10.55 -4.92 -12.25
CA ARG A 236 -10.80 -5.33 -13.62
C ARG A 236 -10.30 -4.27 -14.60
N THR A 237 -9.69 -4.72 -15.70
CA THR A 237 -9.22 -3.87 -16.80
C THR A 237 -9.92 -4.20 -18.12
N GLY A 238 -10.23 -5.49 -18.34
CA GLY A 238 -11.07 -5.94 -19.45
C GLY A 238 -10.37 -5.93 -20.81
N ARG A 239 -9.03 -5.91 -20.85
CA ARG A 239 -8.26 -6.09 -22.08
C ARG A 239 -8.53 -7.49 -22.65
N PRO A 240 -8.37 -7.68 -23.97
CA PRO A 240 -8.59 -8.99 -24.58
C PRO A 240 -7.63 -10.04 -24.00
N PRO A 241 -7.98 -11.34 -24.06
CA PRO A 241 -7.06 -12.41 -23.70
C PRO A 241 -5.84 -12.44 -24.65
N THR A 242 -4.78 -13.12 -24.22
CA THR A 242 -3.63 -13.41 -25.07
C THR A 242 -4.00 -14.36 -26.21
N ASN A 243 -3.16 -14.42 -27.26
CA ASN A 243 -3.43 -15.30 -28.40
C ASN A 243 -3.23 -16.77 -28.06
N THR A 244 -2.30 -17.06 -27.14
CA THR A 244 -1.89 -18.42 -26.78
C THR A 244 -2.65 -19.02 -25.60
N ASP A 245 -3.15 -18.18 -24.67
CA ASP A 245 -3.94 -18.63 -23.53
C ASP A 245 -5.19 -17.74 -23.31
N PRO A 246 -6.41 -18.28 -23.49
CA PRO A 246 -7.65 -17.52 -23.30
C PRO A 246 -7.91 -17.13 -21.83
N ASN A 247 -7.21 -17.73 -20.86
CA ASN A 247 -7.36 -17.41 -19.44
C ASN A 247 -6.44 -16.27 -19.00
N THR A 248 -5.41 -15.95 -19.78
CA THR A 248 -4.45 -14.87 -19.50
C THR A 248 -4.87 -13.60 -20.23
N GLU A 249 -4.97 -12.48 -19.51
CA GLU A 249 -5.26 -11.16 -20.07
C GLU A 249 -4.02 -10.59 -20.76
N SER A 250 -4.19 -10.01 -21.95
CA SER A 250 -3.09 -9.39 -22.70
C SER A 250 -2.44 -8.24 -21.92
N ARG A 251 -1.14 -8.04 -22.17
CA ARG A 251 -0.34 -6.99 -21.53
C ARG A 251 -0.25 -5.74 -22.39
N ILE A 252 0.05 -4.62 -21.75
CA ILE A 252 0.30 -3.34 -22.41
C ILE A 252 1.80 -3.25 -22.72
N PRO A 253 2.23 -2.66 -23.84
CA PRO A 253 3.65 -2.39 -24.08
C PRO A 253 4.27 -1.60 -22.93
N LEU A 254 5.50 -1.93 -22.54
CA LEU A 254 6.16 -1.35 -21.36
C LEU A 254 6.21 0.19 -21.39
N ILE A 255 6.41 0.79 -22.58
CA ILE A 255 6.42 2.26 -22.79
C ILE A 255 5.08 2.94 -22.47
N SER A 256 3.99 2.16 -22.40
CA SER A 256 2.63 2.58 -22.11
C SER A 256 2.13 2.05 -20.76
N SER A 257 3.03 1.64 -19.85
CA SER A 257 2.62 1.05 -18.57
C SER A 257 1.74 1.97 -17.72
N LEU A 258 1.90 3.29 -17.84
CA LEU A 258 1.07 4.31 -17.17
C LEU A 258 -0.37 4.38 -17.72
N ASP A 259 -0.62 3.77 -18.88
CA ASP A 259 -1.92 3.70 -19.50
C ASP A 259 -2.77 2.56 -18.93
N ILE A 260 -2.23 1.74 -18.00
CA ILE A 260 -3.03 0.71 -17.35
C ILE A 260 -4.27 1.32 -16.71
N TYR A 261 -5.41 0.68 -16.99
CA TYR A 261 -6.68 1.12 -16.45
C TYR A 261 -6.73 0.94 -14.94
N VAL A 262 -7.16 2.02 -14.29
CA VAL A 262 -7.82 2.05 -12.99
C VAL A 262 -8.99 3.04 -13.13
N PRO A 263 -10.02 2.97 -12.28
CA PRO A 263 -11.07 3.97 -12.26
C PRO A 263 -10.48 5.38 -12.24
N ARG A 264 -10.99 6.28 -13.08
CA ARG A 264 -10.27 7.52 -13.41
C ARG A 264 -9.83 8.35 -12.21
N ASP A 265 -10.64 8.36 -11.15
CA ASP A 265 -10.41 9.13 -9.93
C ASP A 265 -9.39 8.48 -8.99
N GLU A 266 -9.02 7.21 -9.22
CA GLU A 266 -7.95 6.49 -8.48
C GLU A 266 -6.56 6.77 -9.06
N LYS A 267 -6.46 7.25 -10.31
CA LYS A 267 -5.17 7.60 -10.93
C LYS A 267 -4.46 8.67 -10.10
N PHE A 268 -3.15 8.49 -9.90
CA PHE A 268 -2.31 9.45 -9.20
C PHE A 268 -2.57 10.88 -9.64
N GLY A 269 -2.58 11.77 -8.65
CA GLY A 269 -2.41 13.20 -8.90
C GLY A 269 -1.07 13.48 -9.58
N HIS A 270 -0.94 14.67 -10.14
CA HIS A 270 0.17 14.99 -11.05
C HIS A 270 1.48 15.24 -10.33
N VAL A 271 1.41 15.83 -9.14
CA VAL A 271 2.57 15.97 -8.26
C VAL A 271 3.12 14.59 -7.91
N LYS A 272 2.26 13.69 -7.44
CA LYS A 272 2.61 12.29 -7.18
C LYS A 272 3.16 11.56 -8.41
N LEU A 273 2.53 11.67 -9.57
CA LEU A 273 3.00 11.05 -10.80
C LEU A 273 4.35 11.64 -11.26
N ALA A 274 4.54 12.95 -11.14
CA ALA A 274 5.80 13.62 -11.45
C ALA A 274 6.92 13.15 -10.53
N ASP A 275 6.68 13.14 -9.22
CA ASP A 275 7.61 12.65 -8.20
C ASP A 275 7.96 11.19 -8.51
N PHE A 276 6.95 10.33 -8.73
CA PHE A 276 7.12 8.92 -9.08
C PHE A 276 7.95 8.72 -10.36
N LEU A 277 7.64 9.42 -11.45
CA LEU A 277 8.36 9.31 -12.72
C LEU A 277 9.79 9.85 -12.63
N THR A 278 9.98 10.96 -11.92
CA THR A 278 11.30 11.56 -11.66
C THR A 278 12.18 10.56 -10.93
N TYR A 279 11.65 9.92 -9.88
CA TYR A 279 12.40 8.91 -9.13
C TYR A 279 12.61 7.62 -9.94
N ALA A 280 11.59 7.11 -10.63
CA ALA A 280 11.72 5.94 -11.51
C ALA A 280 12.79 6.13 -12.60
N LEU A 281 12.89 7.34 -13.15
CA LEU A 281 13.89 7.67 -14.16
C LEU A 281 15.29 7.85 -13.56
N LYS A 282 15.43 8.49 -12.39
CA LYS A 282 16.69 8.54 -11.63
C LYS A 282 17.23 7.13 -11.41
N SER A 283 16.36 6.23 -10.96
CA SER A 283 16.62 4.81 -10.77
C SER A 283 17.00 4.06 -12.06
N LEU A 284 16.34 4.34 -13.18
CA LEU A 284 16.70 3.76 -14.49
C LEU A 284 18.11 4.20 -14.96
N VAL A 285 18.46 5.48 -14.76
CA VAL A 285 19.80 5.99 -15.09
C VAL A 285 20.85 5.31 -14.22
N GLN A 286 20.60 5.17 -12.92
CA GLN A 286 21.46 4.40 -12.00
C GLN A 286 21.56 2.92 -12.38
N PHE A 287 20.51 2.31 -12.94
CA PHE A 287 20.47 0.92 -13.39
C PHE A 287 21.31 0.65 -14.65
N LEU A 288 21.21 1.51 -15.68
CA LEU A 288 21.91 1.29 -16.95
C LEU A 288 23.42 1.56 -16.84
N LEU A 289 23.84 2.43 -15.92
CA LEU A 289 25.22 2.84 -15.73
C LEU A 289 26.22 1.68 -15.46
N PRO A 290 25.89 0.69 -14.61
CA PRO A 290 26.80 -0.40 -14.25
C PRO A 290 26.86 -1.53 -15.29
N GLU A 291 25.79 -1.79 -16.06
CA GLU A 291 25.84 -2.65 -17.26
C GLU A 291 26.88 -2.14 -18.29
N PHE A 292 27.08 -0.82 -18.37
CA PHE A 292 28.10 -0.23 -19.24
C PHE A 292 29.50 -0.20 -18.61
N LYS A 293 29.62 -0.25 -17.27
CA LYS A 293 30.92 -0.39 -16.57
C LYS A 293 31.44 -1.83 -16.59
N SER A 294 30.57 -2.82 -16.49
CA SER A 294 30.93 -4.25 -16.49
C SER A 294 31.58 -4.70 -17.81
N LEU A 295 31.33 -3.97 -18.91
CA LEU A 295 32.06 -4.12 -20.18
C LEU A 295 33.57 -3.84 -20.07
N PHE A 296 34.02 -3.22 -18.97
CA PHE A 296 35.41 -2.85 -18.69
C PHE A 296 35.95 -3.40 -17.36
N ASP A 297 35.20 -4.26 -16.67
CA ASP A 297 35.58 -4.86 -15.39
C ASP A 297 36.20 -6.26 -15.56
N SER A 298 37.10 -6.65 -14.64
CA SER A 298 37.73 -7.98 -14.61
C SER A 298 36.83 -9.09 -14.05
N THR A 299 35.78 -8.74 -13.30
CA THR A 299 34.78 -9.64 -12.68
C THR A 299 33.36 -9.14 -12.97
N PRO A 300 32.81 -9.41 -14.17
CA PRO A 300 31.51 -8.86 -14.56
C PRO A 300 30.39 -9.21 -13.56
N ASN A 301 29.66 -8.20 -13.07
CA ASN A 301 28.49 -8.32 -12.19
C ASN A 301 28.75 -8.78 -10.74
N GLU A 302 29.95 -8.55 -10.20
CA GLU A 302 30.29 -8.85 -8.80
C GLU A 302 30.74 -7.59 -8.05
N PHE A 303 30.62 -7.62 -6.71
CA PHE A 303 31.40 -6.74 -5.85
C PHE A 303 32.60 -7.55 -5.32
N ASP A 304 33.80 -7.00 -5.43
CA ASP A 304 35.02 -7.66 -4.95
C ASP A 304 35.28 -7.33 -3.48
N THR A 305 34.84 -6.16 -3.01
CA THR A 305 35.01 -5.70 -1.62
C THR A 305 33.76 -5.01 -1.08
N PHE A 306 33.62 -4.92 0.25
CA PHE A 306 32.58 -4.10 0.86
C PHE A 306 32.74 -2.61 0.54
N GLN A 307 33.96 -2.15 0.25
CA GLN A 307 34.19 -0.76 -0.17
C GLN A 307 33.52 -0.47 -1.52
N ASP A 308 33.48 -1.44 -2.44
CA ASP A 308 32.81 -1.28 -3.74
C ASP A 308 31.31 -0.99 -3.56
N ILE A 309 30.69 -1.57 -2.52
CA ILE A 309 29.29 -1.29 -2.16
C ILE A 309 29.18 0.08 -1.49
N LEU A 310 30.08 0.43 -0.57
CA LEU A 310 30.08 1.74 0.11
C LEU A 310 30.26 2.90 -0.88
N ASP A 311 31.04 2.69 -1.95
CA ASP A 311 31.28 3.67 -3.00
C ASP A 311 30.00 4.08 -3.76
N LEU A 312 28.93 3.26 -3.72
CA LEU A 312 27.60 3.61 -4.24
C LEU A 312 27.00 4.85 -3.52
N TYR A 313 27.36 5.03 -2.23
CA TYR A 313 26.87 6.11 -1.38
C TYR A 313 27.93 7.18 -1.11
N GLU A 314 29.23 6.90 -1.22
CA GLU A 314 30.30 7.86 -0.89
C GLU A 314 30.84 8.62 -2.11
N GLY A 315 31.20 7.90 -3.17
CA GLY A 315 31.94 8.44 -4.31
C GLY A 315 31.06 8.82 -5.52
N GLY A 316 29.81 8.36 -5.52
CA GLY A 316 28.91 8.41 -6.67
C GLY A 316 29.37 7.54 -7.84
N ILE A 317 28.44 7.13 -8.69
CA ILE A 317 28.73 6.26 -9.83
C ILE A 317 29.34 7.09 -10.98
N ARG A 318 30.65 6.99 -11.20
CA ARG A 318 31.33 7.66 -12.34
C ARG A 318 30.83 7.18 -13.71
N LEU A 319 30.30 8.07 -14.57
CA LEU A 319 29.86 7.75 -15.94
C LEU A 319 31.04 7.53 -16.93
N PRO A 320 30.87 6.69 -17.95
CA PRO A 320 31.64 6.79 -19.19
C PRO A 320 31.32 8.13 -19.91
N GLN A 321 32.32 8.90 -20.32
CA GLN A 321 32.10 10.13 -21.11
C GLN A 321 31.79 9.79 -22.59
N GLY A 322 30.87 10.53 -23.24
CA GLY A 322 30.66 10.49 -24.71
C GLY A 322 29.21 10.25 -25.17
N ASN A 323 29.04 9.66 -26.36
CA ASN A 323 27.75 9.42 -27.05
C ASN A 323 26.72 8.60 -26.25
N LEU A 324 27.17 7.90 -25.22
CA LEU A 324 26.35 6.99 -24.41
C LEU A 324 25.43 7.74 -23.42
N LEU A 325 25.96 8.78 -22.76
CA LEU A 325 25.15 9.66 -21.91
C LEU A 325 24.05 10.35 -22.73
N LYS A 326 24.39 10.72 -23.97
CA LYS A 326 23.48 11.34 -24.93
C LYS A 326 22.33 10.39 -25.30
N ALA A 327 22.63 9.12 -25.58
CA ALA A 327 21.62 8.10 -25.87
C ALA A 327 20.66 7.82 -24.69
N LEU A 328 21.13 7.95 -23.45
CA LEU A 328 20.31 7.83 -22.24
C LEU A 328 19.39 9.03 -22.02
N THR A 329 19.82 10.23 -22.40
CA THR A 329 19.05 11.47 -22.19
C THR A 329 18.19 11.91 -23.36
N ASP A 330 18.47 11.47 -24.59
CA ASP A 330 17.83 11.96 -25.82
C ASP A 330 16.33 11.62 -25.93
N ASN A 331 15.83 10.64 -25.17
CA ASN A 331 14.41 10.25 -25.14
C ASN A 331 13.67 10.71 -23.87
N ILE A 332 14.31 11.50 -23.01
CA ILE A 332 13.72 11.98 -21.78
C ILE A 332 13.17 13.41 -22.00
N PRO A 333 11.89 13.68 -21.72
CA PRO A 333 11.33 15.04 -21.75
C PRO A 333 12.15 16.02 -20.90
N ILE A 334 12.38 17.22 -21.42
CA ILE A 334 13.31 18.20 -20.83
C ILE A 334 12.83 18.70 -19.45
N GLU A 335 11.52 18.65 -19.21
CA GLU A 335 10.85 19.00 -17.96
C GLU A 335 11.15 17.97 -16.86
N ILE A 336 11.15 16.68 -17.19
CA ILE A 336 11.52 15.61 -16.26
C ILE A 336 13.02 15.70 -15.94
N LEU A 337 13.87 15.98 -16.93
CA LEU A 337 15.28 16.26 -16.70
C LEU A 337 15.46 17.44 -15.73
N LYS A 338 14.72 18.54 -15.91
CA LYS A 338 14.79 19.72 -15.03
C LYS A 338 14.37 19.40 -13.58
N GLU A 339 13.36 18.57 -13.35
CA GLU A 339 12.98 18.14 -11.99
C GLU A 339 14.02 17.23 -11.35
N ILE A 340 14.61 16.30 -12.11
CA ILE A 340 15.75 15.49 -11.65
C ILE A 340 16.91 16.39 -11.18
N PHE A 341 17.24 17.45 -11.94
CA PHE A 341 18.31 18.40 -11.58
C PHE A 341 17.93 19.38 -10.44
N ARG A 342 16.66 19.46 -10.04
CA ARG A 342 16.17 20.33 -8.94
C ARG A 342 15.98 19.59 -7.61
N SER A 343 15.78 18.27 -7.63
CA SER A 343 15.14 17.55 -6.53
C SER A 343 15.98 17.31 -5.26
N ASP A 344 17.30 17.44 -5.26
CA ASP A 344 18.08 17.15 -4.03
C ASP A 344 19.41 17.90 -3.86
N GLY A 345 19.98 18.55 -4.89
CA GLY A 345 21.31 19.19 -4.77
C GLY A 345 22.46 18.19 -4.53
N GLU A 346 22.15 16.92 -4.28
CA GLU A 346 23.05 15.78 -4.40
C GLU A 346 23.07 15.37 -5.87
N GLY A 347 24.26 15.23 -6.48
CA GLY A 347 24.36 14.95 -7.90
C GLY A 347 23.61 13.66 -8.31
N LEU A 348 23.16 13.62 -9.56
CA LEU A 348 22.37 12.57 -10.25
C LEU A 348 22.83 11.10 -10.06
N PHE A 349 23.98 10.85 -9.45
CA PHE A 349 24.72 9.59 -9.50
C PHE A 349 25.13 9.03 -8.14
N LYS A 350 24.64 9.59 -7.02
CA LYS A 350 24.94 9.11 -5.66
C LYS A 350 23.65 8.60 -5.02
N PHE A 351 23.67 7.39 -4.47
CA PHE A 351 22.58 6.90 -3.64
C PHE A 351 22.62 7.59 -2.26
N PRO A 352 21.47 8.00 -1.68
CA PRO A 352 21.43 8.46 -0.30
C PRO A 352 22.03 7.42 0.64
N THR A 353 22.80 7.81 1.65
CA THR A 353 23.34 6.83 2.61
C THR A 353 22.20 6.19 3.41
N PRO A 354 22.04 4.86 3.42
CA PRO A 354 21.05 4.16 4.24
C PRO A 354 21.33 4.38 5.74
N GLN A 355 20.26 4.60 6.52
CA GLN A 355 20.36 4.88 7.96
C GLN A 355 21.14 3.79 8.71
N VAL A 356 20.99 2.52 8.33
CA VAL A 356 21.66 1.38 8.99
C VAL A 356 23.20 1.42 8.92
N ILE A 357 23.78 2.19 7.99
CA ILE A 357 25.23 2.38 7.87
C ILE A 357 25.68 3.84 8.05
N GLU A 358 24.75 4.75 8.37
CA GLU A 358 25.03 6.19 8.45
C GLU A 358 25.99 6.52 9.59
N GLU A 359 25.74 5.94 10.77
CA GLU A 359 26.53 6.18 11.99
C GLU A 359 27.66 5.16 12.19
N ASP A 360 27.43 3.89 11.81
CA ASP A 360 28.41 2.81 11.92
C ASP A 360 28.25 1.83 10.74
N LYS A 361 29.25 1.80 9.86
CA LYS A 361 29.26 0.99 8.63
C LYS A 361 29.39 -0.51 8.85
N THR A 362 29.59 -0.94 10.10
CA THR A 362 29.87 -2.34 10.46
C THR A 362 28.86 -2.92 11.45
N ALA A 363 28.11 -2.08 12.16
CA ALA A 363 27.16 -2.49 13.20
C ALA A 363 26.06 -3.47 12.71
N TRP A 364 25.68 -3.38 11.43
CA TRP A 364 24.75 -4.32 10.78
C TRP A 364 25.21 -5.79 10.86
N ARG A 365 26.51 -6.06 10.97
CA ARG A 365 27.07 -7.42 11.09
C ARG A 365 26.93 -8.03 12.48
N THR A 366 26.55 -7.23 13.47
CA THR A 366 26.46 -7.70 14.86
C THR A 366 25.29 -8.67 15.03
N ASP A 367 25.40 -9.57 16.00
CA ASP A 367 24.28 -10.44 16.38
C ASP A 367 23.16 -9.65 17.06
N GLU A 368 23.51 -8.56 17.74
CA GLU A 368 22.56 -7.64 18.36
C GLU A 368 21.67 -6.97 17.31
N GLU A 369 22.24 -6.41 16.23
CA GLU A 369 21.42 -5.79 15.18
C GLU A 369 20.56 -6.81 14.44
N PHE A 370 21.14 -7.97 14.10
CA PHE A 370 20.40 -9.05 13.44
C PHE A 370 19.18 -9.51 14.25
N GLY A 371 19.32 -9.61 15.58
CA GLY A 371 18.19 -9.91 16.46
C GLY A 371 17.21 -8.74 16.63
N ARG A 372 17.73 -7.51 16.74
CA ARG A 372 16.94 -6.29 16.95
C ARG A 372 16.04 -5.95 15.77
N GLU A 373 16.51 -6.15 14.53
CA GLU A 373 15.70 -5.88 13.34
C GLU A 373 14.42 -6.73 13.27
N MET A 374 14.38 -7.88 13.96
CA MET A 374 13.14 -8.67 14.07
C MET A 374 12.06 -8.01 14.95
N LEU A 375 12.44 -6.97 15.72
CA LEU A 375 11.54 -6.16 16.56
C LEU A 375 11.33 -4.74 16.04
N ALA A 376 12.31 -4.20 15.32
CA ALA A 376 12.38 -2.78 14.98
C ALA A 376 12.96 -2.48 13.58
N GLY A 377 13.20 -3.51 12.77
CA GLY A 377 13.68 -3.40 11.39
C GLY A 377 12.53 -3.24 10.39
N VAL A 378 12.78 -3.64 9.15
CA VAL A 378 11.81 -3.56 8.04
C VAL A 378 10.71 -4.64 8.11
N ASN A 379 10.96 -5.78 8.75
CA ASN A 379 10.00 -6.88 8.89
C ASN A 379 9.74 -7.26 10.36
N PRO A 380 9.25 -6.33 11.19
CA PRO A 380 9.14 -6.55 12.63
C PRO A 380 7.88 -7.34 13.01
N VAL A 381 7.29 -8.12 12.10
CA VAL A 381 5.94 -8.69 12.24
C VAL A 381 5.90 -10.23 12.26
N ILE A 382 7.03 -10.92 12.06
CA ILE A 382 7.06 -12.39 11.90
C ILE A 382 7.52 -13.13 13.15
N ILE A 383 8.43 -12.55 13.95
CA ILE A 383 9.02 -13.23 15.10
C ILE A 383 7.94 -13.77 16.05
N SER A 384 8.09 -15.01 16.51
CA SER A 384 7.11 -15.66 17.38
C SER A 384 7.79 -16.24 18.62
N ARG A 385 7.03 -16.46 19.69
CA ARG A 385 7.54 -17.15 20.87
C ARG A 385 7.67 -18.64 20.57
N LEU A 386 8.82 -19.22 20.94
CA LEU A 386 9.01 -20.66 20.85
C LEU A 386 8.23 -21.35 21.97
N GLN A 387 7.23 -22.17 21.60
CA GLN A 387 6.34 -22.82 22.56
C GLN A 387 6.78 -24.23 22.92
N GLU A 388 7.51 -24.90 22.04
CA GLU A 388 7.99 -26.27 22.20
C GLU A 388 9.37 -26.45 21.57
N PHE A 389 10.13 -27.42 22.06
CA PHE A 389 11.48 -27.72 21.57
C PHE A 389 11.67 -29.23 21.37
N PRO A 390 12.32 -29.68 20.27
CA PRO A 390 12.78 -28.86 19.14
C PRO A 390 11.60 -28.22 18.38
N PRO A 391 11.82 -27.15 17.58
CA PRO A 391 10.77 -26.54 16.77
C PRO A 391 10.12 -27.58 15.84
N LYS A 392 8.78 -27.59 15.78
CA LYS A 392 8.03 -28.50 14.89
C LYS A 392 7.59 -27.82 13.60
N SER A 393 7.53 -28.61 12.54
CA SER A 393 6.89 -28.24 11.27
C SER A 393 5.41 -28.61 11.28
N LYS A 394 4.60 -27.83 10.59
CA LYS A 394 3.17 -28.08 10.29
C LYS A 394 2.96 -28.69 8.91
N LEU A 395 4.02 -28.89 8.13
CA LEU A 395 3.93 -29.54 6.82
C LEU A 395 3.42 -30.97 6.96
N ASP A 396 2.60 -31.42 6.00
CA ASP A 396 2.04 -32.79 6.00
C ASP A 396 3.18 -33.82 5.88
N PRO A 397 3.43 -34.66 6.91
CA PRO A 397 4.50 -35.65 6.86
C PRO A 397 4.32 -36.70 5.76
N ASN A 398 3.11 -36.89 5.22
CA ASN A 398 2.88 -37.80 4.10
C ASN A 398 3.34 -37.21 2.76
N VAL A 399 3.43 -35.89 2.66
CA VAL A 399 3.86 -35.16 1.46
C VAL A 399 5.33 -34.78 1.56
N TYR A 400 5.76 -34.34 2.74
CA TYR A 400 7.09 -33.78 2.96
C TYR A 400 7.98 -34.64 3.85
N GLY A 401 7.58 -35.84 4.28
CA GLY A 401 8.41 -36.73 5.10
C GLY A 401 8.79 -36.17 6.48
N ASP A 402 9.93 -36.60 7.03
CA ASP A 402 10.43 -36.14 8.33
C ASP A 402 10.95 -34.69 8.26
N GLN A 403 10.21 -33.79 8.88
CA GLN A 403 10.52 -32.37 8.97
C GLN A 403 11.00 -31.96 10.39
N THR A 404 11.44 -32.93 11.19
CA THR A 404 11.94 -32.70 12.55
C THR A 404 13.20 -31.84 12.52
N SER A 405 13.16 -30.70 13.22
CA SER A 405 14.29 -29.80 13.36
C SER A 405 15.51 -30.52 13.95
N LYS A 406 16.69 -30.20 13.41
CA LYS A 406 17.99 -30.73 13.82
C LYS A 406 18.62 -29.90 14.95
N ILE A 407 17.96 -28.84 15.42
CA ILE A 407 18.42 -28.07 16.58
C ILE A 407 18.24 -28.91 17.85
N THR A 408 19.35 -29.35 18.45
CA THR A 408 19.37 -30.08 19.72
C THR A 408 19.64 -29.15 20.90
N LYS A 409 19.46 -29.66 22.13
CA LYS A 409 19.72 -28.89 23.36
C LYS A 409 21.19 -28.49 23.46
N GLU A 410 22.09 -29.37 23.05
CA GLU A 410 23.54 -29.17 23.09
C GLU A 410 23.97 -27.94 22.29
N HIS A 411 23.27 -27.61 21.19
CA HIS A 411 23.58 -26.42 20.41
C HIS A 411 23.31 -25.10 21.14
N ILE A 412 22.34 -25.07 22.07
CA ILE A 412 21.81 -23.83 22.65
C ILE A 412 21.99 -23.70 24.16
N GLN A 413 22.20 -24.79 24.89
CA GLN A 413 22.13 -24.83 26.36
C GLN A 413 23.14 -23.89 27.06
N ASP A 414 24.30 -23.66 26.44
CA ASP A 414 25.34 -22.74 26.92
C ASP A 414 25.03 -21.26 26.67
N LYS A 415 23.98 -20.95 25.90
CA LYS A 415 23.62 -19.59 25.46
C LYS A 415 22.36 -19.02 26.14
N LEU A 416 21.85 -19.70 27.18
CA LEU A 416 20.56 -19.38 27.85
C LEU A 416 20.71 -18.76 29.25
N ASP A 417 21.81 -18.04 29.52
CA ASP A 417 22.11 -17.45 30.85
C ASP A 417 22.01 -18.45 32.02
N GLY A 418 22.38 -19.72 31.78
CA GLY A 418 22.32 -20.79 32.77
C GLY A 418 20.94 -21.43 32.97
N LEU A 419 19.90 -21.02 32.22
CA LEU A 419 18.59 -21.69 32.20
C LEU A 419 18.64 -22.96 31.35
N SER A 420 17.91 -24.00 31.75
CA SER A 420 17.56 -25.09 30.83
C SER A 420 16.64 -24.61 29.70
N VAL A 421 16.59 -25.37 28.60
CA VAL A 421 15.66 -25.08 27.48
C VAL A 421 14.21 -25.02 27.97
N GLU A 422 13.79 -25.96 28.82
CA GLU A 422 12.45 -25.99 29.42
C GLU A 422 12.15 -24.76 30.27
N GLU A 423 13.10 -24.32 31.09
CA GLU A 423 12.95 -23.10 31.92
C GLU A 423 12.88 -21.85 31.04
N ALA A 424 13.68 -21.76 29.99
CA ALA A 424 13.66 -20.65 29.06
C ALA A 424 12.32 -20.55 28.30
N ILE A 425 11.73 -21.67 27.86
CA ILE A 425 10.36 -21.68 27.29
C ILE A 425 9.33 -21.27 28.34
N LYS A 426 9.38 -21.89 29.54
CA LYS A 426 8.41 -21.63 30.61
C LYS A 426 8.42 -20.17 31.09
N THR A 427 9.58 -19.52 31.03
CA THR A 427 9.77 -18.11 31.37
C THR A 427 9.63 -17.17 30.17
N ASN A 428 9.17 -17.67 29.02
CA ASN A 428 8.95 -16.90 27.79
C ASN A 428 10.19 -16.16 27.27
N ARG A 429 11.38 -16.77 27.42
CA ARG A 429 12.66 -16.20 26.97
C ARG A 429 13.19 -16.79 25.66
N LEU A 430 12.48 -17.73 25.04
CA LEU A 430 12.85 -18.29 23.73
C LEU A 430 11.88 -17.87 22.64
N PHE A 431 12.44 -17.40 21.54
CA PHE A 431 11.75 -16.90 20.36
C PHE A 431 12.31 -17.55 19.10
N ILE A 432 11.54 -17.48 18.01
CA ILE A 432 11.90 -18.07 16.73
C ILE A 432 11.42 -17.18 15.57
N LEU A 433 12.32 -16.97 14.61
CA LEU A 433 11.97 -16.56 13.25
C LEU A 433 11.94 -17.84 12.39
N ASN A 434 10.76 -18.26 11.98
CA ASN A 434 10.53 -19.56 11.34
C ASN A 434 10.04 -19.39 9.90
N HIS A 435 10.95 -19.46 8.93
CA HIS A 435 10.63 -19.42 7.50
C HIS A 435 10.55 -20.81 6.87
N HIS A 436 10.79 -21.86 7.66
CA HIS A 436 10.90 -23.22 7.15
C HIS A 436 9.65 -23.69 6.41
N ASP A 437 8.48 -23.64 7.06
CA ASP A 437 7.25 -24.21 6.49
C ASP A 437 6.74 -23.40 5.29
N THR A 438 6.99 -22.09 5.29
CA THR A 438 6.66 -21.19 4.18
C THR A 438 7.46 -21.55 2.93
N LEU A 439 8.76 -21.86 3.08
CA LEU A 439 9.68 -21.97 1.94
C LEU A 439 9.96 -23.40 1.48
N MET A 440 9.90 -24.39 2.39
CA MET A 440 10.21 -25.79 2.08
C MET A 440 9.44 -26.32 0.85
N PRO A 441 8.12 -26.05 0.67
CA PRO A 441 7.37 -26.54 -0.48
C PRO A 441 7.87 -26.05 -1.86
N TYR A 442 8.62 -24.95 -1.87
CA TYR A 442 9.10 -24.30 -3.10
C TYR A 442 10.61 -24.46 -3.30
N LEU A 443 11.32 -24.91 -2.28
CA LEU A 443 12.77 -24.83 -2.20
C LEU A 443 13.47 -25.59 -3.34
N ARG A 444 12.96 -26.78 -3.69
CA ARG A 444 13.50 -27.58 -4.80
C ARG A 444 13.42 -26.85 -6.15
N ARG A 445 12.27 -26.23 -6.42
CA ARG A 445 12.01 -25.49 -7.68
C ARG A 445 12.84 -24.22 -7.76
N ILE A 446 12.95 -23.49 -6.65
CA ILE A 446 13.78 -22.28 -6.57
C ILE A 446 15.26 -22.64 -6.75
N ASN A 447 15.75 -23.67 -6.07
CA ASN A 447 17.16 -24.08 -6.12
C ASN A 447 17.58 -24.69 -7.47
N ALA A 448 16.62 -25.07 -8.32
CA ALA A 448 16.86 -25.45 -9.70
C ALA A 448 17.12 -24.26 -10.63
N THR A 449 16.90 -23.02 -10.17
CA THR A 449 17.31 -21.78 -10.86
C THR A 449 18.74 -21.40 -10.48
N ASP A 450 19.20 -20.20 -10.83
CA ASP A 450 20.52 -19.70 -10.39
C ASP A 450 20.57 -19.39 -8.88
N ASN A 451 19.41 -19.28 -8.22
CA ASN A 451 19.33 -19.08 -6.78
C ASN A 451 19.65 -20.38 -6.02
N LYS A 452 20.25 -20.24 -4.84
CA LYS A 452 20.58 -21.32 -3.89
C LYS A 452 20.22 -20.84 -2.49
N ILE A 453 19.01 -21.19 -2.06
CA ILE A 453 18.46 -20.80 -0.76
C ILE A 453 18.21 -22.02 0.13
N TYR A 454 18.09 -21.74 1.42
CA TYR A 454 17.65 -22.69 2.43
C TYR A 454 16.27 -22.31 2.95
N ALA A 455 15.60 -23.25 3.61
CA ALA A 455 14.47 -22.96 4.48
C ALA A 455 15.01 -22.80 5.91
N SER A 456 15.04 -21.56 6.42
CA SER A 456 15.71 -21.23 7.69
C SER A 456 14.80 -21.25 8.91
N ARG A 457 15.39 -21.61 10.06
CA ARG A 457 14.84 -21.33 11.41
C ARG A 457 15.90 -20.67 12.27
N THR A 458 15.61 -19.49 12.81
CA THR A 458 16.51 -18.79 13.73
C THR A 458 15.94 -18.81 15.13
N LEU A 459 16.67 -19.37 16.09
CA LEU A 459 16.32 -19.27 17.51
C LEU A 459 16.95 -18.04 18.14
N LEU A 460 16.16 -17.33 18.93
CA LEU A 460 16.58 -16.15 19.67
C LEU A 460 16.27 -16.31 21.16
N PHE A 461 17.16 -15.78 21.98
CA PHE A 461 17.01 -15.74 23.42
C PHE A 461 16.84 -14.30 23.90
N LEU A 462 15.79 -14.05 24.69
CA LEU A 462 15.53 -12.76 25.31
C LEU A 462 16.44 -12.60 26.53
N GLN A 463 17.40 -11.69 26.43
CA GLN A 463 18.38 -11.41 27.48
C GLN A 463 17.75 -10.63 28.64
N LYS A 464 18.46 -10.54 29.77
CA LYS A 464 17.98 -9.81 30.97
C LYS A 464 17.85 -8.30 30.73
N ASP A 465 18.56 -7.77 29.74
CA ASP A 465 18.47 -6.38 29.30
C ASP A 465 17.42 -6.17 28.21
N VAL A 466 16.53 -7.16 28.00
CA VAL A 466 15.38 -7.12 27.07
C VAL A 466 15.77 -7.13 25.59
N THR A 467 17.07 -7.30 25.26
CA THR A 467 17.52 -7.49 23.87
C THR A 467 17.40 -8.94 23.41
N LEU A 468 17.30 -9.16 22.11
CA LEU A 468 17.30 -10.50 21.51
C LEU A 468 18.69 -10.91 21.04
N LYS A 469 19.14 -12.07 21.50
CA LYS A 469 20.39 -12.70 21.05
C LYS A 469 20.08 -13.88 20.13
N PRO A 470 20.52 -13.89 18.87
CA PRO A 470 20.46 -15.10 18.04
C PRO A 470 21.39 -16.17 18.62
N ILE A 471 20.88 -17.41 18.76
CA ILE A 471 21.61 -18.51 19.43
C ILE A 471 21.83 -19.72 18.54
N ALA A 472 21.01 -19.91 17.51
CA ALA A 472 21.18 -20.95 16.50
C ALA A 472 20.43 -20.57 15.21
N ILE A 473 20.96 -20.99 14.07
CA ILE A 473 20.29 -20.97 12.77
C ILE A 473 20.32 -22.38 12.19
N GLU A 474 19.16 -22.95 11.91
CA GLU A 474 19.03 -24.16 11.11
C GLU A 474 18.80 -23.77 9.65
N LEU A 475 19.61 -24.32 8.75
CA LEU A 475 19.43 -24.20 7.31
C LEU A 475 19.03 -25.56 6.75
N SER A 476 17.78 -25.67 6.28
CA SER A 476 17.21 -26.92 5.79
C SER A 476 17.07 -26.93 4.26
N LEU A 477 17.26 -28.10 3.67
CA LEU A 477 17.01 -28.42 2.26
C LEU A 477 16.05 -29.61 2.17
N PRO A 478 15.24 -29.71 1.11
CA PRO A 478 14.48 -30.93 0.84
C PRO A 478 15.45 -32.07 0.53
N ASN A 479 15.10 -33.30 0.91
CA ASN A 479 15.96 -34.45 0.69
C ASN A 479 16.28 -34.63 -0.81
N PRO A 480 17.54 -34.92 -1.21
CA PRO A 480 17.89 -35.10 -2.62
C PRO A 480 17.06 -36.15 -3.37
N LEU A 481 16.54 -37.17 -2.66
CA LEU A 481 15.74 -38.26 -3.24
C LEU A 481 14.29 -37.87 -3.56
N GLY A 482 13.76 -36.80 -2.96
CA GLY A 482 12.37 -36.37 -3.11
C GLY A 482 11.87 -35.62 -1.88
N ASP A 483 10.80 -34.84 -2.02
CA ASP A 483 10.24 -34.06 -0.90
C ASP A 483 9.62 -34.99 0.16
N GLU A 484 9.09 -36.13 -0.26
CA GLU A 484 8.49 -37.16 0.60
C GLU A 484 9.47 -37.84 1.57
N TYR A 485 10.78 -37.66 1.37
CA TYR A 485 11.84 -38.24 2.21
C TYR A 485 12.27 -37.32 3.36
N GLY A 486 11.65 -36.15 3.54
CA GLY A 486 11.98 -35.24 4.64
C GLY A 486 12.91 -34.11 4.26
N ALA A 487 13.38 -33.40 5.29
CA ALA A 487 14.38 -32.36 5.16
C ALA A 487 15.74 -32.80 5.72
N GLU A 488 16.80 -32.42 5.02
CA GLU A 488 18.16 -32.44 5.53
C GLU A 488 18.51 -31.05 6.03
N GLY A 489 19.14 -30.94 7.20
CA GLY A 489 19.43 -29.65 7.82
C GLY A 489 20.75 -29.65 8.55
N LYS A 490 21.41 -28.49 8.55
CA LYS A 490 22.60 -28.21 9.37
C LYS A 490 22.29 -27.06 10.32
N VAL A 491 22.85 -27.14 11.52
CA VAL A 491 22.68 -26.13 12.56
C VAL A 491 24.00 -25.38 12.73
N TYR A 492 23.89 -24.06 12.71
CA TYR A 492 24.99 -23.13 12.87
C TYR A 492 24.76 -22.32 14.15
N THR A 493 25.83 -22.11 14.92
CA THR A 493 25.78 -21.37 16.18
C THR A 493 26.76 -20.19 16.14
N PRO A 494 26.51 -19.12 16.92
CA PRO A 494 27.39 -17.97 16.98
C PRO A 494 28.87 -18.33 17.21
N ALA A 495 29.76 -17.70 16.44
CA ALA A 495 31.21 -17.80 16.57
C ALA A 495 31.87 -16.44 16.27
N GLU A 496 32.88 -16.06 17.05
CA GLU A 496 33.54 -14.74 16.94
C GLU A 496 34.88 -14.78 16.19
N GLN A 497 35.47 -15.97 16.00
CA GLN A 497 36.81 -16.14 15.45
C GLN A 497 36.86 -17.29 14.45
N GLY A 498 37.93 -17.33 13.66
CA GLY A 498 38.19 -18.40 12.71
C GLY A 498 37.22 -18.42 11.52
N VAL A 499 37.28 -19.51 10.76
CA VAL A 499 36.37 -19.77 9.63
C VAL A 499 34.92 -19.92 10.11
N GLU A 500 34.73 -20.36 11.35
CA GLU A 500 33.43 -20.49 12.02
C GLU A 500 32.70 -19.14 12.12
N ASN A 501 33.42 -18.02 12.30
CA ASN A 501 32.80 -16.69 12.23
C ASN A 501 32.24 -16.39 10.83
N GLY A 502 33.00 -16.69 9.77
CA GLY A 502 32.55 -16.54 8.38
C GLY A 502 31.33 -17.41 8.08
N ILE A 503 31.32 -18.66 8.57
CA ILE A 503 30.18 -19.57 8.49
C ILE A 503 28.95 -18.99 9.20
N TRP A 504 29.13 -18.42 10.39
CA TRP A 504 28.03 -17.80 11.14
C TRP A 504 27.46 -16.57 10.41
N GLN A 505 28.30 -15.70 9.86
CA GLN A 505 27.86 -14.54 9.07
C GLN A 505 27.10 -14.98 7.81
N LEU A 506 27.56 -16.03 7.12
CA LEU A 506 26.81 -16.63 6.00
C LEU A 506 25.47 -17.20 6.44
N ALA A 507 25.40 -17.90 7.59
CA ALA A 507 24.14 -18.42 8.11
C ALA A 507 23.12 -17.31 8.39
N LYS A 508 23.56 -16.18 8.96
CA LYS A 508 22.73 -14.98 9.11
C LYS A 508 22.30 -14.40 7.77
N ALA A 509 23.17 -14.35 6.77
CA ALA A 509 22.83 -13.88 5.43
C ALA A 509 21.74 -14.76 4.78
N TYR A 510 21.83 -16.10 4.87
CA TYR A 510 20.78 -16.98 4.35
C TYR A 510 19.44 -16.78 5.06
N ALA A 511 19.45 -16.61 6.38
CA ALA A 511 18.24 -16.30 7.14
C ALA A 511 17.67 -14.92 6.75
N ALA A 512 18.53 -13.92 6.52
CA ALA A 512 18.12 -12.60 6.04
C ALA A 512 17.57 -12.65 4.59
N VAL A 513 18.11 -13.49 3.69
CA VAL A 513 17.55 -13.71 2.34
C VAL A 513 16.12 -14.24 2.42
N ASN A 514 15.89 -15.25 3.28
CA ASN A 514 14.53 -15.76 3.51
C ASN A 514 13.61 -14.66 4.02
N ASP A 515 14.05 -13.89 5.02
CA ASP A 515 13.25 -12.84 5.63
C ASP A 515 12.96 -11.68 4.66
N SER A 516 13.91 -11.30 3.80
CA SER A 516 13.70 -10.28 2.75
C SER A 516 12.66 -10.72 1.73
N GLY A 517 12.70 -11.99 1.28
CA GLY A 517 11.68 -12.49 0.34
C GLY A 517 10.30 -12.62 0.97
N VAL A 518 10.22 -13.10 2.21
CA VAL A 518 8.95 -13.18 2.95
C VAL A 518 8.41 -11.78 3.27
N HIS A 519 9.28 -10.85 3.66
CA HIS A 519 8.92 -9.45 3.88
C HIS A 519 8.26 -8.85 2.64
N GLN A 520 8.96 -8.84 1.51
CA GLN A 520 8.50 -8.17 0.29
C GLN A 520 7.21 -8.77 -0.24
N LEU A 521 7.13 -10.10 -0.26
CA LEU A 521 6.03 -10.81 -0.91
C LEU A 521 4.82 -11.01 0.00
N ILE A 522 5.05 -11.25 1.29
CA ILE A 522 4.00 -11.65 2.24
C ILE A 522 3.64 -10.50 3.18
N SER A 523 4.59 -10.04 4.00
CA SER A 523 4.33 -8.98 4.99
C SER A 523 3.91 -7.67 4.33
N HIS A 524 4.54 -7.33 3.20
CA HIS A 524 4.30 -6.13 2.43
C HIS A 524 3.23 -6.39 1.35
N TRP A 525 3.59 -6.99 0.21
CA TRP A 525 2.67 -7.12 -0.91
C TRP A 525 1.33 -7.80 -0.55
N LEU A 526 1.35 -9.04 -0.04
CA LEU A 526 0.10 -9.78 0.21
C LEU A 526 -0.72 -9.12 1.32
N ASN A 527 -0.12 -8.92 2.49
CA ASN A 527 -0.85 -8.51 3.70
C ASN A 527 -1.19 -7.01 3.76
N THR A 528 -0.77 -6.20 2.77
CA THR A 528 -1.24 -4.82 2.60
C THR A 528 -1.84 -4.60 1.21
N HIS A 529 -1.01 -4.50 0.16
CA HIS A 529 -1.45 -4.16 -1.21
C HIS A 529 -2.55 -5.11 -1.72
N GLY A 530 -2.27 -6.41 -1.72
CA GLY A 530 -3.15 -7.43 -2.30
C GLY A 530 -4.47 -7.56 -1.54
N VAL A 531 -4.42 -7.55 -0.20
CA VAL A 531 -5.63 -7.70 0.61
C VAL A 531 -6.48 -6.44 0.71
N ILE A 532 -5.92 -5.23 0.55
CA ILE A 532 -6.70 -3.98 0.64
C ILE A 532 -7.46 -3.66 -0.66
N GLU A 533 -6.93 -4.00 -1.84
CA GLU A 533 -7.57 -3.67 -3.13
C GLU A 533 -9.04 -4.13 -3.23
N PRO A 534 -9.43 -5.36 -2.80
CA PRO A 534 -10.83 -5.76 -2.74
C PRO A 534 -11.75 -4.85 -1.92
N PHE A 535 -11.25 -4.26 -0.82
CA PHE A 535 -12.01 -3.32 0.01
C PHE A 535 -12.23 -1.99 -0.70
N VAL A 536 -11.24 -1.52 -1.47
CA VAL A 536 -11.38 -0.31 -2.32
C VAL A 536 -12.50 -0.51 -3.34
N ILE A 537 -12.46 -1.64 -4.04
CA ILE A 537 -13.44 -2.00 -5.07
C ILE A 537 -14.83 -2.13 -4.47
N ALA A 538 -15.00 -2.91 -3.38
CA ALA A 538 -16.30 -3.11 -2.74
C ALA A 538 -16.89 -1.80 -2.23
N THR A 539 -16.06 -0.94 -1.63
CA THR A 539 -16.51 0.33 -1.04
C THR A 539 -17.11 1.24 -2.11
N ASN A 540 -16.39 1.44 -3.23
CA ASN A 540 -16.88 2.28 -4.33
C ASN A 540 -18.09 1.67 -5.06
N ARG A 541 -18.24 0.33 -5.06
CA ARG A 541 -19.36 -0.37 -5.71
C ARG A 541 -20.64 -0.40 -4.90
N GLN A 542 -20.55 -0.40 -3.58
CA GLN A 542 -21.69 -0.71 -2.71
C GLN A 542 -22.04 0.39 -1.71
N LEU A 543 -21.10 1.26 -1.34
CA LEU A 543 -21.35 2.36 -0.41
C LEU A 543 -21.37 3.68 -1.18
N SER A 544 -22.50 4.40 -1.12
CA SER A 544 -22.58 5.73 -1.72
C SER A 544 -21.55 6.69 -1.12
N VAL A 545 -21.11 7.71 -1.85
CA VAL A 545 -20.29 8.81 -1.31
C VAL A 545 -20.96 9.57 -0.14
N LEU A 546 -22.28 9.44 -0.02
CA LEU A 546 -23.08 9.93 1.12
C LEU A 546 -22.97 9.03 2.36
N HIS A 547 -22.58 7.77 2.19
CA HIS A 547 -22.58 6.77 3.26
C HIS A 547 -21.50 7.12 4.30
N PRO A 548 -21.81 7.09 5.62
CA PRO A 548 -20.84 7.43 6.65
C PRO A 548 -19.61 6.51 6.63
N ILE A 549 -19.78 5.21 6.38
CA ILE A 549 -18.65 4.27 6.26
C ILE A 549 -17.80 4.49 5.01
N HIS A 550 -18.39 4.92 3.88
CA HIS A 550 -17.60 5.37 2.73
C HIS A 550 -16.72 6.57 3.12
N LYS A 551 -17.31 7.58 3.77
CA LYS A 551 -16.57 8.77 4.22
C LYS A 551 -15.46 8.43 5.22
N LEU A 552 -15.65 7.41 6.05
CA LEU A 552 -14.64 6.92 7.00
C LEU A 552 -13.47 6.24 6.28
N LEU A 553 -13.76 5.30 5.37
CA LEU A 553 -12.76 4.41 4.78
C LEU A 553 -12.06 4.99 3.55
N HIS A 554 -12.74 5.81 2.73
CA HIS A 554 -12.19 6.31 1.46
C HIS A 554 -10.80 6.98 1.56
N PRO A 555 -10.48 7.81 2.58
CA PRO A 555 -9.12 8.36 2.73
C PRO A 555 -8.03 7.29 2.81
N HIS A 556 -8.37 6.11 3.31
CA HIS A 556 -7.45 4.99 3.52
C HIS A 556 -7.27 4.12 2.28
N PHE A 557 -7.87 4.49 1.15
CA PHE A 557 -7.74 3.80 -0.14
C PHE A 557 -7.02 4.60 -1.21
N ARG A 558 -6.69 5.86 -0.91
CA ARG A 558 -6.01 6.77 -1.82
C ARG A 558 -4.81 6.07 -2.47
N ASP A 559 -4.71 6.15 -3.79
CA ASP A 559 -3.59 5.71 -4.60
C ASP A 559 -3.36 4.18 -4.65
N THR A 560 -4.06 3.37 -3.85
CA THR A 560 -3.85 1.92 -3.74
C THR A 560 -4.10 1.17 -5.04
N MET A 561 -5.19 1.46 -5.75
CA MET A 561 -5.47 0.79 -7.03
C MET A 561 -4.43 1.14 -8.10
N THR A 562 -3.94 2.39 -8.12
CA THR A 562 -2.94 2.83 -9.09
C THR A 562 -1.60 2.17 -8.85
N ILE A 563 -1.08 2.19 -7.62
CA ILE A 563 0.21 1.57 -7.33
C ILE A 563 0.15 0.05 -7.56
N ASN A 564 -0.96 -0.60 -7.21
CA ASN A 564 -1.15 -2.03 -7.49
C ASN A 564 -1.21 -2.33 -8.98
N ALA A 565 -1.90 -1.51 -9.77
CA ALA A 565 -1.96 -1.69 -11.22
C ALA A 565 -0.56 -1.53 -11.86
N LEU A 566 0.20 -0.52 -11.45
CA LEU A 566 1.58 -0.34 -11.89
C LEU A 566 2.45 -1.53 -11.47
N ALA A 567 2.32 -2.01 -10.24
CA ALA A 567 3.05 -3.19 -9.77
C ALA A 567 2.76 -4.43 -10.63
N ARG A 568 1.52 -4.67 -11.05
CA ARG A 568 1.16 -5.75 -12.00
C ARG A 568 1.79 -5.57 -13.38
N GLN A 569 2.14 -4.35 -13.78
CA GLN A 569 2.77 -4.06 -15.07
C GLN A 569 4.30 -4.10 -15.06
N ILE A 570 4.96 -3.72 -13.96
CA ILE A 570 6.42 -3.56 -13.95
C ILE A 570 7.15 -4.35 -12.86
N LEU A 571 6.46 -4.66 -11.76
CA LEU A 571 7.10 -5.20 -10.56
C LEU A 571 6.92 -6.71 -10.44
N ILE A 572 5.67 -7.17 -10.35
CA ILE A 572 5.31 -8.56 -10.00
C ILE A 572 4.91 -9.41 -11.21
N ASN A 573 5.06 -8.90 -12.42
CA ASN A 573 4.82 -9.64 -13.65
C ASN A 573 5.96 -10.61 -13.99
N ALA A 574 5.69 -11.50 -14.94
CA ALA A 574 6.71 -12.35 -15.54
C ALA A 574 7.87 -11.51 -16.08
N GLY A 575 9.08 -11.77 -15.58
CA GLY A 575 10.29 -11.01 -15.91
C GLY A 575 10.31 -9.58 -15.34
N GLY A 576 9.38 -9.22 -14.44
CA GLY A 576 9.37 -7.94 -13.75
C GLY A 576 10.48 -7.80 -12.70
N ILE A 577 10.59 -6.61 -12.11
CA ILE A 577 11.68 -6.28 -11.19
C ILE A 577 11.75 -7.22 -9.98
N LEU A 578 10.61 -7.62 -9.40
CA LEU A 578 10.58 -8.50 -8.23
C LEU A 578 11.14 -9.88 -8.57
N GLU A 579 10.75 -10.46 -9.71
CA GLU A 579 11.26 -11.78 -10.14
C GLU A 579 12.76 -11.78 -10.43
N GLN A 580 13.33 -10.62 -10.78
CA GLN A 580 14.76 -10.48 -11.05
C GLN A 580 15.60 -10.23 -9.80
N THR A 581 15.00 -9.67 -8.74
CA THR A 581 15.75 -9.14 -7.59
C THR A 581 15.51 -9.89 -6.29
N VAL A 582 14.50 -10.77 -6.22
CA VAL A 582 14.14 -11.51 -5.00
C VAL A 582 14.12 -13.02 -5.29
N PHE A 583 14.60 -13.82 -4.33
CA PHE A 583 14.93 -15.23 -4.57
C PHE A 583 13.80 -16.12 -5.11
N PRO A 584 12.49 -15.89 -4.82
CA PRO A 584 11.44 -16.73 -5.36
C PRO A 584 11.39 -16.69 -6.88
N GLY A 585 11.88 -15.59 -7.49
CA GLY A 585 11.90 -15.41 -8.93
C GLY A 585 10.52 -15.63 -9.55
N ARG A 586 10.47 -16.45 -10.61
CA ARG A 586 9.21 -16.82 -11.31
C ARG A 586 8.16 -17.52 -10.44
N TYR A 587 8.52 -17.94 -9.23
CA TYR A 587 7.63 -18.60 -8.28
C TYR A 587 7.10 -17.67 -7.18
N ALA A 588 7.41 -16.36 -7.24
CA ALA A 588 7.02 -15.41 -6.21
C ALA A 588 5.50 -15.37 -6.00
N MET A 589 4.73 -15.07 -7.05
CA MET A 589 3.31 -14.83 -6.89
C MET A 589 2.48 -16.11 -6.64
N GLU A 590 2.97 -17.27 -7.07
CA GLU A 590 2.36 -18.55 -6.67
C GLU A 590 2.62 -18.87 -5.18
N LEU A 591 3.82 -18.56 -4.66
CA LEU A 591 4.14 -18.72 -3.24
C LEU A 591 3.23 -17.84 -2.37
N SER A 592 2.99 -16.58 -2.75
CA SER A 592 2.07 -15.72 -2.00
C SER A 592 0.64 -16.26 -2.01
N ALA A 593 0.17 -16.85 -3.11
CA ALA A 593 -1.14 -17.47 -3.19
C ALA A 593 -1.27 -18.71 -2.30
N VAL A 594 -0.21 -19.50 -2.15
CA VAL A 594 -0.19 -20.62 -1.20
C VAL A 594 -0.27 -20.11 0.24
N VAL A 595 0.48 -19.05 0.60
CA VAL A 595 0.44 -18.45 1.94
C VAL A 595 -0.93 -17.83 2.24
N TYR A 596 -1.60 -17.25 1.25
CA TYR A 596 -2.94 -16.66 1.40
C TYR A 596 -4.00 -17.67 1.86
N LYS A 597 -3.80 -18.99 1.68
CA LYS A 597 -4.71 -20.04 2.20
C LYS A 597 -4.94 -19.93 3.71
N ASP A 598 -3.93 -19.47 4.44
CA ASP A 598 -3.92 -19.34 5.90
C ASP A 598 -4.14 -17.88 6.36
N TRP A 599 -4.41 -16.96 5.44
CA TRP A 599 -4.76 -15.59 5.79
C TRP A 599 -6.12 -15.55 6.50
N VAL A 600 -6.18 -14.75 7.56
CA VAL A 600 -7.36 -14.58 8.43
C VAL A 600 -7.55 -13.09 8.68
N PHE A 601 -8.69 -12.54 8.25
CA PHE A 601 -8.97 -11.11 8.37
C PHE A 601 -8.92 -10.61 9.81
N THR A 602 -9.53 -11.33 10.75
CA THR A 602 -9.58 -10.95 12.17
C THR A 602 -8.21 -10.99 12.85
N ASP A 603 -7.29 -11.79 12.33
CA ASP A 603 -5.93 -11.89 12.86
C ASP A 603 -5.05 -10.73 12.41
N GLN A 604 -5.52 -9.88 11.48
CA GLN A 604 -4.83 -8.64 11.11
C GLN A 604 -5.01 -7.53 12.17
N ALA A 605 -5.86 -7.75 13.18
CA ALA A 605 -5.95 -6.87 14.33
C ALA A 605 -4.68 -6.99 15.19
N LEU A 606 -3.92 -5.91 15.37
CA LEU A 606 -2.61 -5.95 16.03
C LEU A 606 -2.61 -6.68 17.40
N PRO A 607 -3.54 -6.41 18.35
CA PRO A 607 -3.53 -7.14 19.63
C PRO A 607 -3.71 -8.66 19.45
N THR A 608 -4.59 -9.06 18.54
CA THR A 608 -4.88 -10.47 18.22
C THR A 608 -3.67 -11.14 17.57
N GLU A 609 -3.04 -10.43 16.63
CA GLU A 609 -1.83 -10.84 15.92
C GLU A 609 -0.66 -11.11 16.89
N LEU A 610 -0.41 -10.18 17.81
CA LEU A 610 0.65 -10.30 18.83
C LEU A 610 0.42 -11.49 19.77
N VAL A 611 -0.84 -11.74 20.17
CA VAL A 611 -1.20 -12.90 20.99
C VAL A 611 -1.05 -14.20 20.19
N LYS A 612 -1.46 -14.21 18.91
CA LYS A 612 -1.33 -15.37 18.01
C LYS A 612 0.12 -15.80 17.83
N ARG A 613 1.05 -14.85 17.62
CA ARG A 613 2.50 -15.14 17.60
C ARG A 613 3.07 -15.49 18.97
N GLY A 614 2.29 -15.33 20.03
CA GLY A 614 2.69 -15.59 21.40
C GLY A 614 3.71 -14.59 21.93
N VAL A 615 3.86 -13.42 21.30
CA VAL A 615 4.73 -12.31 21.75
C VAL A 615 3.99 -11.37 22.72
N ALA A 616 2.69 -11.55 22.88
CA ALA A 616 1.86 -10.95 23.91
C ALA A 616 0.92 -11.98 24.54
N VAL A 617 0.35 -11.65 25.69
CA VAL A 617 -0.75 -12.40 26.33
C VAL A 617 -1.91 -11.47 26.61
N GLU A 618 -3.13 -12.00 26.60
CA GLU A 618 -4.31 -11.26 27.04
C GLU A 618 -4.13 -10.83 28.51
N ASP A 619 -4.41 -9.55 28.77
CA ASP A 619 -4.32 -8.96 30.09
C ASP A 619 -5.30 -7.79 30.16
N SER A 620 -6.49 -8.03 30.72
CA SER A 620 -7.54 -7.00 30.85
C SER A 620 -7.16 -5.85 31.78
N SER A 621 -6.10 -6.00 32.59
CA SER A 621 -5.57 -4.91 33.43
C SER A 621 -4.58 -4.02 32.68
N SER A 622 -4.03 -4.50 31.56
CA SER A 622 -3.20 -3.70 30.66
C SER A 622 -4.04 -2.70 29.88
N ARG A 623 -3.45 -1.54 29.60
CA ARG A 623 -4.08 -0.44 28.86
C ARG A 623 -4.67 -0.86 27.51
N HIS A 624 -4.02 -1.81 26.83
CA HIS A 624 -4.40 -2.26 25.50
C HIS A 624 -5.11 -3.63 25.49
N GLY A 625 -5.46 -4.17 26.67
CA GLY A 625 -6.03 -5.51 26.81
C GLY A 625 -5.03 -6.65 26.57
N VAL A 626 -3.78 -6.33 26.25
CA VAL A 626 -2.68 -7.28 26.07
C VAL A 626 -1.43 -6.79 26.78
N ARG A 627 -0.60 -7.72 27.25
CA ARG A 627 0.72 -7.44 27.83
C ARG A 627 1.80 -8.11 26.98
N LEU A 628 2.75 -7.31 26.50
CA LEU A 628 3.89 -7.80 25.72
C LEU A 628 4.80 -8.68 26.58
N LEU A 629 5.37 -9.72 25.97
CA LEU A 629 6.39 -10.57 26.59
C LEU A 629 7.81 -10.05 26.34
N ILE A 630 7.96 -9.21 25.32
CA ILE A 630 9.15 -8.38 25.09
C ILE A 630 8.70 -6.95 25.35
N GLU A 631 9.04 -6.40 26.52
CA GLU A 631 8.55 -5.09 26.95
C GLU A 631 9.01 -3.96 26.03
N ASP A 632 10.26 -4.01 25.57
CA ASP A 632 10.84 -3.08 24.61
C ASP A 632 10.80 -3.67 23.19
N TYR A 633 9.60 -3.93 22.67
CA TYR A 633 9.38 -4.33 21.27
C TYR A 633 8.84 -3.11 20.50
N PRO A 634 9.69 -2.35 19.79
CA PRO A 634 9.33 -1.00 19.32
C PRO A 634 8.11 -0.97 18.38
N TYR A 635 8.02 -1.89 17.41
CA TYR A 635 6.85 -2.02 16.55
C TYR A 635 5.56 -2.27 17.34
N ALA A 636 5.58 -3.21 18.30
CA ALA A 636 4.39 -3.58 19.05
C ALA A 636 3.97 -2.48 20.05
N VAL A 637 4.94 -1.87 20.73
CA VAL A 637 4.70 -0.77 21.69
C VAL A 637 4.07 0.43 20.98
N ASP A 638 4.70 0.90 19.90
CA ASP A 638 4.20 2.07 19.16
C ASP A 638 2.91 1.72 18.41
N GLY A 639 2.84 0.51 17.83
CA GLY A 639 1.68 0.02 17.09
C GLY A 639 0.43 -0.07 17.95
N LEU A 640 0.52 -0.52 19.22
CA LEU A 640 -0.62 -0.61 20.12
C LEU A 640 -1.21 0.76 20.46
N GLU A 641 -0.38 1.81 20.53
CA GLU A 641 -0.83 3.20 20.71
C GLU A 641 -1.60 3.71 19.49
N ILE A 642 -1.07 3.47 18.29
CA ILE A 642 -1.72 3.84 17.03
C ILE A 642 -3.03 3.07 16.84
N TRP A 643 -2.99 1.74 17.00
CA TRP A 643 -4.16 0.85 16.92
C TRP A 643 -5.28 1.31 17.85
N SER A 644 -4.97 1.55 19.13
CA SER A 644 -5.98 1.96 20.12
C SER A 644 -6.59 3.32 19.79
N SER A 645 -5.81 4.21 19.17
CA SER A 645 -6.28 5.53 18.75
C SER A 645 -7.17 5.44 17.52
N ILE A 646 -6.83 4.59 16.54
CA ILE A 646 -7.70 4.26 15.40
C ILE A 646 -9.00 3.65 15.91
N LYS A 647 -8.93 2.65 16.79
CA LYS A 647 -10.13 2.00 17.35
C LYS A 647 -11.03 2.98 18.08
N ALA A 648 -10.47 3.90 18.87
CA ALA A 648 -11.24 4.93 19.57
C ALA A 648 -11.92 5.91 18.59
N TRP A 649 -11.22 6.32 17.54
CA TRP A 649 -11.78 7.15 16.47
C TRP A 649 -12.94 6.46 15.76
N VAL A 650 -12.75 5.20 15.34
CA VAL A 650 -13.78 4.42 14.65
C VAL A 650 -14.97 4.15 15.56
N ASP A 651 -14.74 3.81 16.83
CA ASP A 651 -15.80 3.58 17.82
C ASP A 651 -16.69 4.81 17.98
N GLU A 652 -16.07 5.98 18.20
CA GLU A 652 -16.78 7.24 18.34
C GLU A 652 -17.57 7.57 17.06
N TYR A 653 -16.93 7.50 15.90
CA TYR A 653 -17.53 7.81 14.60
C TYR A 653 -18.69 6.88 14.24
N CYS A 654 -18.51 5.55 14.34
CA CYS A 654 -19.56 4.57 14.01
C CYS A 654 -20.78 4.75 14.92
N LYS A 655 -20.58 5.04 16.22
CA LYS A 655 -21.67 5.29 17.16
C LYS A 655 -22.41 6.60 16.89
N LEU A 656 -21.88 7.53 16.09
CA LEU A 656 -22.65 8.70 15.63
C LEU A 656 -23.82 8.28 14.73
N TYR A 657 -23.58 7.32 13.84
CA TYR A 657 -24.54 6.90 12.81
C TYR A 657 -25.30 5.62 13.15
N TYR A 658 -24.69 4.66 13.86
CA TYR A 658 -25.31 3.39 14.22
C TYR A 658 -25.54 3.31 15.73
N LYS A 659 -26.78 3.60 16.17
CA LYS A 659 -27.17 3.59 17.60
C LYS A 659 -27.55 2.21 18.12
N SER A 660 -27.73 1.23 17.24
CA SER A 660 -28.09 -0.14 17.59
C SER A 660 -27.69 -1.12 16.49
N ASP A 661 -27.55 -2.39 16.84
CA ASP A 661 -27.27 -3.48 15.89
C ASP A 661 -28.34 -3.59 14.80
N ASP A 662 -29.61 -3.28 15.13
CA ASP A 662 -30.71 -3.25 14.16
C ASP A 662 -30.46 -2.25 13.01
N MET A 663 -29.78 -1.13 13.27
CA MET A 663 -29.41 -0.18 12.21
C MET A 663 -28.35 -0.76 11.27
N VAL A 664 -27.39 -1.53 11.79
CA VAL A 664 -26.39 -2.25 10.98
C VAL A 664 -27.07 -3.31 10.11
N GLN A 665 -28.01 -4.06 10.68
CA GLN A 665 -28.74 -5.13 9.99
C GLN A 665 -29.65 -4.60 8.87
N LYS A 666 -30.25 -3.41 9.07
CA LYS A 666 -31.16 -2.78 8.10
C LYS A 666 -30.44 -1.93 7.05
N ASP A 667 -29.15 -1.67 7.22
CA ASP A 667 -28.36 -0.92 6.25
C ASP A 667 -28.06 -1.77 5.02
N THR A 668 -28.87 -1.58 3.97
CA THR A 668 -28.79 -2.39 2.75
C THR A 668 -27.48 -2.21 2.00
N GLU A 669 -26.86 -1.03 2.03
CA GLU A 669 -25.57 -0.79 1.38
C GLU A 669 -24.45 -1.46 2.16
N LEU A 670 -24.44 -1.32 3.49
CA LEU A 670 -23.43 -1.97 4.33
C LEU A 670 -23.48 -3.49 4.24
N GLN A 671 -24.68 -4.08 4.25
CA GLN A 671 -24.85 -5.52 4.08
C GLN A 671 -24.39 -6.00 2.69
N ALA A 672 -24.69 -5.24 1.63
CA ALA A 672 -24.25 -5.56 0.27
C ALA A 672 -22.73 -5.43 0.11
N TRP A 673 -22.14 -4.38 0.68
CA TRP A 673 -20.70 -4.13 0.72
C TRP A 673 -19.94 -5.29 1.36
N TRP A 674 -20.34 -5.68 2.57
CA TRP A 674 -19.65 -6.74 3.30
C TRP A 674 -19.83 -8.10 2.62
N LYS A 675 -21.03 -8.37 2.10
CA LYS A 675 -21.31 -9.59 1.34
C LYS A 675 -20.46 -9.67 0.08
N GLU A 676 -20.42 -8.62 -0.75
CA GLU A 676 -19.66 -8.61 -1.99
C GLU A 676 -18.15 -8.70 -1.73
N LEU A 677 -17.64 -7.98 -0.73
CA LEU A 677 -16.25 -8.09 -0.31
C LEU A 677 -15.86 -9.55 0.01
N ARG A 678 -16.67 -10.24 0.82
CA ARG A 678 -16.41 -11.63 1.21
C ARG A 678 -16.59 -12.60 0.04
N GLU A 679 -17.70 -12.48 -0.69
CA GLU A 679 -18.16 -13.46 -1.68
C GLU A 679 -17.59 -13.27 -3.08
N GLU A 680 -17.06 -12.08 -3.39
CA GLU A 680 -16.41 -11.74 -4.67
C GLU A 680 -14.95 -11.33 -4.44
N GLY A 681 -14.71 -10.31 -3.62
CA GLY A 681 -13.39 -9.71 -3.40
C GLY A 681 -12.34 -10.66 -2.79
N HIS A 682 -12.73 -11.40 -1.74
CA HIS A 682 -11.95 -12.47 -1.11
C HIS A 682 -12.63 -13.84 -1.28
N SER A 683 -13.28 -14.05 -2.43
CA SER A 683 -14.20 -15.17 -2.69
C SER A 683 -13.62 -16.57 -2.54
N ASP A 684 -12.29 -16.72 -2.62
CA ASP A 684 -11.62 -18.00 -2.42
C ASP A 684 -11.56 -18.41 -0.93
N LEU A 685 -11.79 -17.47 -0.01
CA LEU A 685 -11.86 -17.68 1.43
C LEU A 685 -13.26 -17.38 2.01
N LYS A 686 -14.29 -17.20 1.16
CA LYS A 686 -15.64 -16.79 1.59
C LYS A 686 -16.29 -17.72 2.61
N ASP A 687 -15.97 -19.01 2.54
CA ASP A 687 -16.57 -20.07 3.37
C ASP A 687 -15.84 -20.25 4.71
N LYS A 688 -14.78 -19.47 4.97
CA LYS A 688 -14.06 -19.55 6.23
C LYS A 688 -14.90 -18.98 7.38
N PRO A 689 -14.93 -19.64 8.55
CA PRO A 689 -15.87 -19.29 9.64
C PRO A 689 -15.49 -18.03 10.41
N TRP A 690 -14.27 -17.51 10.21
CA TRP A 690 -13.75 -16.35 10.94
C TRP A 690 -14.21 -15.00 10.37
N TRP A 691 -14.90 -14.97 9.22
CA TRP A 691 -15.48 -13.73 8.71
C TRP A 691 -16.53 -13.18 9.68
N PRO A 692 -16.40 -11.90 10.13
CA PRO A 692 -17.49 -11.20 10.78
C PRO A 692 -18.80 -11.33 10.00
N LYS A 693 -19.93 -11.42 10.70
CA LYS A 693 -21.24 -11.53 10.04
C LYS A 693 -21.80 -10.17 9.63
N MET A 694 -21.20 -9.09 10.15
CA MET A 694 -21.64 -7.70 9.97
C MET A 694 -23.09 -7.49 10.41
N GLN A 695 -23.46 -8.00 11.59
CA GLN A 695 -24.79 -7.90 12.18
C GLN A 695 -24.84 -6.99 13.42
N THR A 696 -23.69 -6.57 13.92
CA THR A 696 -23.58 -5.74 15.12
C THR A 696 -22.71 -4.51 14.89
N VAL A 697 -22.92 -3.47 15.70
CA VAL A 697 -22.09 -2.25 15.69
C VAL A 697 -20.64 -2.59 16.04
N GLN A 698 -20.42 -3.57 16.94
CA GLN A 698 -19.08 -3.98 17.33
C GLN A 698 -18.32 -4.65 16.17
N GLU A 699 -18.97 -5.54 15.42
CA GLU A 699 -18.37 -6.15 14.22
C GLU A 699 -17.97 -5.08 13.19
N LEU A 700 -18.81 -4.06 12.99
CA LEU A 700 -18.50 -2.93 12.10
C LEU A 700 -17.28 -2.15 12.58
N ILE A 701 -17.25 -1.78 13.86
CA ILE A 701 -16.12 -1.05 14.47
C ILE A 701 -14.81 -1.84 14.34
N ASP A 702 -14.82 -3.12 14.69
CA ASP A 702 -13.62 -3.95 14.63
C ASP A 702 -13.16 -4.13 13.17
N SER A 703 -14.08 -4.34 12.23
CA SER A 703 -13.76 -4.49 10.80
C SER A 703 -13.17 -3.20 10.22
N CYS A 704 -13.78 -2.04 10.47
CA CYS A 704 -13.24 -0.75 10.04
C CYS A 704 -11.88 -0.44 10.69
N THR A 705 -11.69 -0.79 11.97
CA THR A 705 -10.40 -0.61 12.65
C THR A 705 -9.31 -1.43 11.98
N ILE A 706 -9.59 -2.70 11.65
CA ILE A 706 -8.64 -3.58 10.93
C ILE A 706 -8.28 -2.99 9.58
N ILE A 707 -9.27 -2.59 8.78
CA ILE A 707 -9.04 -2.03 7.44
C ILE A 707 -8.13 -0.80 7.52
N ILE A 708 -8.44 0.15 8.42
CA ILE A 708 -7.65 1.36 8.59
C ILE A 708 -6.23 1.03 9.08
N TRP A 709 -6.09 0.12 10.04
CA TRP A 709 -4.78 -0.32 10.53
C TRP A 709 -3.90 -0.92 9.43
N VAL A 710 -4.46 -1.83 8.63
CA VAL A 710 -3.74 -2.50 7.55
C VAL A 710 -3.33 -1.50 6.47
N ALA A 711 -4.26 -0.62 6.06
CA ALA A 711 -4.00 0.35 5.00
C ALA A 711 -3.03 1.47 5.42
N SER A 712 -2.96 1.80 6.72
CA SER A 712 -2.10 2.87 7.23
C SER A 712 -0.85 2.34 7.95
N ALA A 713 -0.96 2.09 9.25
CA ALA A 713 0.16 1.85 10.14
C ALA A 713 0.89 0.53 9.88
N LEU A 714 0.18 -0.56 9.54
CA LEU A 714 0.84 -1.82 9.19
C LEU A 714 1.67 -1.64 7.93
N HIS A 715 1.08 -1.08 6.87
CA HIS A 715 1.77 -0.76 5.63
C HIS A 715 2.98 0.14 5.88
N ALA A 716 2.81 1.22 6.62
CA ALA A 716 3.92 2.13 6.94
C ALA A 716 5.08 1.42 7.64
N ALA A 717 4.78 0.56 8.61
CA ALA A 717 5.77 -0.21 9.37
C ALA A 717 6.58 -1.21 8.53
N VAL A 718 6.03 -1.69 7.41
CA VAL A 718 6.71 -2.65 6.51
C VAL A 718 7.17 -2.02 5.19
N ASN A 719 6.81 -0.77 4.88
CA ASN A 719 7.17 -0.09 3.64
C ASN A 719 8.30 0.93 3.83
N PHE A 720 8.15 1.93 4.72
CA PHE A 720 9.06 3.08 4.76
C PHE A 720 10.41 2.80 5.42
N GLY A 721 10.59 1.61 5.98
CA GLY A 721 11.88 1.12 6.47
C GLY A 721 12.73 0.41 5.41
N GLN A 722 12.20 0.19 4.21
CA GLN A 722 12.90 -0.60 3.18
C GLN A 722 14.25 0.01 2.83
N TYR A 723 14.34 1.28 2.47
CA TYR A 723 15.64 1.88 2.18
C TYR A 723 16.50 2.07 3.44
N SER A 724 15.91 2.45 4.57
CA SER A 724 16.66 2.67 5.82
C SER A 724 17.49 1.45 6.24
N TYR A 725 16.91 0.24 6.11
CA TYR A 725 17.55 -1.01 6.53
C TYR A 725 18.08 -1.85 5.36
N ALA A 726 17.35 -1.93 4.26
CA ALA A 726 17.70 -2.72 3.08
C ALA A 726 18.36 -1.91 1.97
N GLY A 727 18.51 -0.59 2.12
CA GLY A 727 19.30 0.23 1.19
C GLY A 727 20.75 -0.23 1.11
N TYR A 728 21.28 -0.90 2.15
CA TYR A 728 22.58 -1.58 2.16
C TYR A 728 22.37 -3.11 2.12
N LEU A 729 22.39 -3.68 0.92
CA LEU A 729 22.04 -5.09 0.65
C LEU A 729 22.82 -6.14 1.46
N PRO A 730 24.08 -5.94 1.90
CA PRO A 730 24.71 -6.90 2.81
C PRO A 730 23.94 -7.11 4.13
N ASN A 731 23.25 -6.08 4.62
CA ASN A 731 22.39 -6.20 5.81
C ASN A 731 21.10 -6.99 5.50
N ARG A 732 20.47 -6.70 4.36
CA ARG A 732 19.21 -7.32 3.92
C ARG A 732 19.33 -7.88 2.51
N PRO A 733 20.10 -8.96 2.31
CA PRO A 733 20.26 -9.56 1.00
C PRO A 733 18.91 -10.13 0.54
N THR A 734 18.69 -10.11 -0.78
CA THR A 734 17.43 -10.53 -1.42
C THR A 734 17.59 -11.82 -2.23
N LEU A 735 18.84 -12.17 -2.58
CA LEU A 735 19.22 -13.37 -3.29
C LEU A 735 20.38 -14.05 -2.55
N SER A 736 20.46 -15.38 -2.68
CA SER A 736 21.69 -16.13 -2.46
C SER A 736 21.94 -17.06 -3.64
N ARG A 737 23.21 -17.17 -4.05
CA ARG A 737 23.64 -17.79 -5.33
C ARG A 737 24.43 -19.08 -5.15
N ARG A 738 24.87 -19.35 -3.92
CA ARG A 738 25.68 -20.52 -3.56
C ARG A 738 25.14 -21.14 -2.28
N PHE A 739 25.39 -22.43 -2.09
CA PHE A 739 25.20 -23.10 -0.80
C PHE A 739 26.39 -22.84 0.12
N MET A 740 26.22 -23.14 1.42
CA MET A 740 27.29 -23.02 2.41
C MET A 740 28.52 -23.83 1.94
N PRO A 741 29.73 -23.24 1.96
CA PRO A 741 30.95 -23.98 1.63
C PRO A 741 31.19 -25.17 2.57
N GLU A 742 31.56 -26.31 2.00
CA GLU A 742 31.81 -27.54 2.76
C GLU A 742 33.30 -27.77 3.01
N PRO A 743 33.72 -28.28 4.19
CA PRO A 743 35.12 -28.55 4.49
C PRO A 743 35.81 -29.40 3.41
N GLY A 744 37.00 -28.96 3.01
CA GLY A 744 37.82 -29.63 1.98
C GLY A 744 37.51 -29.19 0.54
N THR A 745 36.50 -28.35 0.31
CA THR A 745 36.26 -27.72 -0.99
C THR A 745 37.12 -26.48 -1.19
N ASP A 746 37.27 -26.02 -2.44
CA ASP A 746 38.01 -24.78 -2.73
C ASP A 746 37.26 -23.53 -2.26
N ASP A 747 35.92 -23.53 -2.28
CA ASP A 747 35.11 -22.45 -1.70
C ASP A 747 35.33 -22.33 -0.18
N TYR A 748 35.55 -23.45 0.53
CA TYR A 748 35.86 -23.41 1.97
C TYR A 748 37.26 -22.86 2.23
N LYS A 749 38.26 -23.19 1.40
CA LYS A 749 39.59 -22.57 1.49
C LYS A 749 39.54 -21.07 1.18
N GLU A 750 38.69 -20.65 0.24
CA GLU A 750 38.46 -19.23 -0.02
C GLU A 750 37.79 -18.56 1.18
N LEU A 751 36.83 -19.23 1.85
CA LEU A 751 36.19 -18.72 3.07
C LEU A 751 37.20 -18.56 4.22
N GLU A 752 38.13 -19.50 4.38
CA GLU A 752 39.22 -19.41 5.36
C GLU A 752 40.18 -18.24 5.08
N ALA A 753 40.45 -17.97 3.80
CA ALA A 753 41.40 -16.94 3.38
C ALA A 753 40.78 -15.53 3.32
N ASP A 754 39.54 -15.42 2.84
CA ASP A 754 38.83 -14.18 2.55
C ASP A 754 37.30 -14.36 2.72
N PRO A 755 36.81 -14.34 3.97
CA PRO A 755 35.40 -14.60 4.25
C PRO A 755 34.46 -13.53 3.70
N ASP A 756 34.93 -12.29 3.59
CA ASP A 756 34.13 -11.18 3.06
C ASP A 756 33.90 -11.33 1.55
N LYS A 757 34.91 -11.78 0.80
CA LYS A 757 34.74 -12.11 -0.62
C LYS A 757 33.77 -13.26 -0.85
N VAL A 758 33.83 -14.32 -0.03
CA VAL A 758 32.86 -15.42 -0.13
C VAL A 758 31.45 -14.97 0.24
N PHE A 759 31.31 -14.08 1.22
CA PHE A 759 30.03 -13.46 1.56
C PHE A 759 29.43 -12.73 0.35
N LEU A 760 30.19 -11.84 -0.30
CA LEU A 760 29.74 -11.08 -1.48
C LEU A 760 29.39 -11.98 -2.68
N LYS A 761 30.20 -13.00 -2.94
CA LYS A 761 29.92 -14.05 -3.95
C LYS A 761 28.67 -14.87 -3.66
N THR A 762 28.23 -14.91 -2.41
CA THR A 762 27.07 -15.68 -1.97
C THR A 762 25.79 -14.88 -2.07
N ILE A 763 25.79 -13.61 -1.63
CA ILE A 763 24.60 -12.76 -1.57
C ILE A 763 24.24 -12.13 -2.93
N THR A 764 23.30 -11.18 -2.93
CA THR A 764 22.82 -10.47 -4.12
C THR A 764 23.98 -9.87 -4.94
N PRO A 765 24.09 -10.21 -6.24
CA PRO A 765 25.12 -9.68 -7.14
C PRO A 765 24.91 -8.20 -7.43
N GLN A 766 25.89 -7.58 -8.10
CA GLN A 766 25.95 -6.13 -8.28
C GLN A 766 24.74 -5.55 -9.03
N LEU A 767 24.39 -6.08 -10.19
CA LEU A 767 23.28 -5.57 -11.02
C LEU A 767 21.94 -5.66 -10.30
N GLN A 768 21.66 -6.80 -9.66
CA GLN A 768 20.43 -7.00 -8.88
C GLN A 768 20.42 -6.13 -7.62
N THR A 769 21.58 -5.84 -7.01
CA THR A 769 21.70 -4.88 -5.91
C THR A 769 21.31 -3.49 -6.37
N LEU A 770 21.84 -3.03 -7.50
CA LEU A 770 21.54 -1.70 -8.04
C LEU A 770 20.05 -1.56 -8.38
N LEU A 771 19.49 -2.58 -9.05
CA LEU A 771 18.06 -2.60 -9.39
C LEU A 771 17.18 -2.61 -8.13
N GLY A 772 17.53 -3.44 -7.15
CA GLY A 772 16.80 -3.58 -5.89
C GLY A 772 16.86 -2.31 -5.02
N VAL A 773 18.05 -1.73 -4.82
CA VAL A 773 18.26 -0.49 -4.05
C VAL A 773 17.53 0.68 -4.70
N SER A 774 17.64 0.82 -6.03
CA SER A 774 16.90 1.84 -6.79
C SER A 774 15.39 1.71 -6.65
N LEU A 775 14.85 0.48 -6.63
CA LEU A 775 13.42 0.25 -6.42
C LEU A 775 13.01 0.68 -5.01
N ILE A 776 13.66 0.17 -3.97
CA ILE A 776 13.25 0.46 -2.59
C ILE A 776 13.51 1.93 -2.21
N GLU A 777 14.40 2.65 -2.90
CA GLU A 777 14.53 4.11 -2.77
C GLU A 777 13.21 4.80 -3.16
N ILE A 778 12.60 4.39 -4.27
CA ILE A 778 11.32 4.94 -4.74
C ILE A 778 10.22 4.59 -3.74
N LEU A 779 10.08 3.31 -3.40
CA LEU A 779 9.00 2.81 -2.54
C LEU A 779 9.04 3.40 -1.11
N SER A 780 10.23 3.78 -0.64
CA SER A 780 10.42 4.36 0.69
C SER A 780 10.25 5.89 0.74
N ARG A 781 10.02 6.57 -0.39
CA ARG A 781 9.87 8.02 -0.45
C ARG A 781 8.42 8.44 -0.24
N HIS A 782 8.22 9.41 0.64
CA HIS A 782 6.95 10.12 0.74
C HIS A 782 6.86 11.17 -0.37
N VAL A 783 5.76 11.15 -1.12
CA VAL A 783 5.48 12.20 -2.10
C VAL A 783 5.03 13.48 -1.42
N SER A 784 5.19 14.61 -2.10
CA SER A 784 4.98 15.93 -1.50
C SER A 784 3.52 16.27 -1.21
N ASP A 785 2.57 15.58 -1.85
CA ASP A 785 1.12 15.73 -1.67
C ASP A 785 0.48 14.57 -0.86
N GLU A 786 1.29 13.83 -0.11
CA GLU A 786 0.83 12.72 0.74
C GLU A 786 -0.11 13.19 1.85
N VAL A 787 -1.08 12.35 2.22
CA VAL A 787 -2.04 12.62 3.29
C VAL A 787 -1.86 11.61 4.41
N TYR A 788 -1.37 12.09 5.55
CA TYR A 788 -1.02 11.25 6.69
C TYR A 788 -2.23 10.90 7.56
N LEU A 789 -2.06 9.88 8.41
CA LEU A 789 -3.05 9.43 9.36
C LEU A 789 -3.50 10.59 10.27
N GLY A 790 -4.81 10.79 10.38
CA GLY A 790 -5.40 11.93 11.09
C GLY A 790 -5.46 13.23 10.28
N GLN A 791 -5.18 13.16 8.98
CA GLN A 791 -5.37 14.26 8.03
C GLN A 791 -6.39 13.89 6.94
N ARG A 792 -6.98 14.90 6.29
CA ARG A 792 -7.84 14.75 5.11
C ARG A 792 -7.56 15.87 4.12
N GLU A 793 -7.76 15.58 2.83
CA GLU A 793 -7.59 16.55 1.75
C GLU A 793 -8.56 17.73 1.80
N CYS A 794 -9.77 17.49 2.31
CA CYS A 794 -10.84 18.49 2.40
C CYS A 794 -11.28 18.61 3.87
N PRO A 795 -11.15 19.80 4.49
CA PRO A 795 -11.69 20.05 5.82
C PRO A 795 -13.22 19.88 5.89
N GLU A 796 -13.94 20.25 4.84
CA GLU A 796 -15.40 20.19 4.72
C GLU A 796 -15.91 18.85 4.16
N TRP A 797 -15.22 17.74 4.42
CA TRP A 797 -15.59 16.40 3.93
C TRP A 797 -16.94 15.89 4.47
N THR A 798 -17.40 16.43 5.59
CA THR A 798 -18.74 16.25 6.15
C THR A 798 -19.25 17.55 6.75
N LYS A 799 -20.58 17.68 6.83
CA LYS A 799 -21.27 18.75 7.57
C LYS A 799 -21.48 18.40 9.06
N ASP A 800 -21.31 17.12 9.41
CA ASP A 800 -21.57 16.63 10.78
C ASP A 800 -20.49 17.11 11.74
N GLN A 801 -20.79 18.13 12.54
CA GLN A 801 -19.84 18.73 13.48
C GLN A 801 -19.30 17.71 14.50
N GLU A 802 -20.14 16.80 14.99
CA GLU A 802 -19.71 15.75 15.93
C GLU A 802 -18.62 14.85 15.32
N ALA A 803 -18.72 14.52 14.03
CA ALA A 803 -17.73 13.74 13.31
C ALA A 803 -16.43 14.52 13.10
N LEU A 804 -16.52 15.82 12.77
CA LEU A 804 -15.36 16.71 12.65
C LEU A 804 -14.62 16.86 13.98
N ASP A 805 -15.36 17.01 15.08
CA ASP A 805 -14.79 17.14 16.43
C ASP A 805 -14.10 15.85 16.88
N ALA A 806 -14.70 14.70 16.59
CA ALA A 806 -14.11 13.39 16.86
C ALA A 806 -12.83 13.17 16.04
N PHE A 807 -12.81 13.61 14.77
CA PHE A 807 -11.60 13.53 13.93
C PHE A 807 -10.49 14.45 14.45
N ALA A 808 -10.84 15.65 14.91
CA ALA A 808 -9.88 16.57 15.52
C ALA A 808 -9.27 15.99 16.81
N ARG A 809 -10.06 15.28 17.64
CA ARG A 809 -9.54 14.55 18.81
C ARG A 809 -8.57 13.45 18.40
N PHE A 810 -8.89 12.70 17.34
CA PHE A 810 -8.01 11.68 16.79
C PHE A 810 -6.65 12.26 16.36
N GLY A 811 -6.64 13.32 15.54
CA GLY A 811 -5.41 13.99 15.12
C GLY A 811 -4.59 14.53 16.30
N LYS A 812 -5.24 15.13 17.31
CA LYS A 812 -4.56 15.58 18.54
C LYS A 812 -3.93 14.40 19.30
N LYS A 813 -4.62 13.26 19.39
CA LYS A 813 -4.11 12.07 20.06
C LYS A 813 -2.87 11.51 19.36
N LEU A 814 -2.84 11.52 18.02
CA LEU A 814 -1.67 11.12 17.25
C LEU A 814 -0.45 12.01 17.54
N GLY A 815 -0.64 13.33 17.64
CA GLY A 815 0.46 14.23 18.04
C GLY A 815 1.04 13.90 19.43
N VAL A 816 0.19 13.52 20.40
CA VAL A 816 0.66 13.07 21.72
C VAL A 816 1.43 11.75 21.65
N ILE A 817 1.05 10.85 20.74
CA ILE A 817 1.77 9.58 20.53
C ILE A 817 3.14 9.88 19.94
N GLU A 818 3.24 10.75 18.93
CA GLU A 818 4.50 11.16 18.34
C GLU A 818 5.50 11.68 19.39
N ASP A 819 5.05 12.59 20.27
CA ASP A 819 5.84 13.09 21.40
C ASP A 819 6.31 11.98 22.35
N SER A 820 5.47 10.95 22.54
CA SER A 820 5.81 9.79 23.38
C SER A 820 6.88 8.92 22.73
N ILE A 821 6.76 8.66 21.43
CA ILE A 821 7.74 7.86 20.69
C ILE A 821 9.09 8.59 20.67
N LEU A 822 9.11 9.91 20.46
CA LEU A 822 10.33 10.73 20.57
C LEU A 822 11.02 10.56 21.93
N LYS A 823 10.27 10.62 23.03
CA LYS A 823 10.83 10.42 24.37
C LYS A 823 11.38 9.02 24.57
N MET A 824 10.66 7.99 24.09
CA MET A 824 11.13 6.60 24.17
C MET A 824 12.41 6.39 23.37
N ASN A 825 12.52 6.96 22.16
CA ASN A 825 13.72 6.90 21.33
C ASN A 825 14.95 7.58 21.97
N MET A 826 14.74 8.50 22.92
CA MET A 826 15.82 9.14 23.69
C MET A 826 16.17 8.40 25.00
N ASP A 827 15.36 7.43 25.43
CA ASP A 827 15.62 6.68 26.65
C ASP A 827 16.62 5.55 26.39
N VAL A 828 17.86 5.75 26.83
CA VAL A 828 18.96 4.78 26.71
C VAL A 828 18.71 3.43 27.38
N LYS A 829 17.66 3.31 28.21
CA LYS A 829 17.24 2.03 28.80
C LYS A 829 16.46 1.17 27.80
N LEU A 830 15.84 1.78 26.78
CA LEU A 830 15.08 1.10 25.73
C LEU A 830 16.01 0.78 24.55
N ARG A 831 16.83 -0.25 24.73
CA ARG A 831 17.95 -0.61 23.83
C ARG A 831 17.50 -1.00 22.43
N ASN A 832 16.33 -1.64 22.29
CA ASN A 832 15.87 -2.13 20.99
C ASN A 832 15.43 -1.00 20.06
N ARG A 833 15.21 0.21 20.59
CA ARG A 833 14.73 1.37 19.83
C ARG A 833 15.78 1.98 18.91
N THR A 834 17.06 1.85 19.23
CA THR A 834 18.16 2.44 18.43
C THR A 834 19.18 1.40 17.97
N GLY A 835 19.50 0.43 18.84
CA GLY A 835 20.50 -0.60 18.53
C GLY A 835 21.92 -0.07 18.33
N PRO A 836 22.85 -0.97 17.97
CA PRO A 836 24.24 -0.61 17.67
C PRO A 836 24.37 0.26 16.41
N VAL A 837 23.43 0.17 15.48
CA VAL A 837 23.37 1.04 14.27
C VAL A 837 22.94 2.47 14.56
N LYS A 838 22.47 2.74 15.79
CA LYS A 838 21.99 4.06 16.26
C LYS A 838 20.85 4.64 15.41
N VAL A 839 19.98 3.79 14.88
CA VAL A 839 18.81 4.20 14.09
C VAL A 839 17.57 4.22 14.98
N PRO A 840 17.05 5.39 15.39
CA PRO A 840 15.85 5.45 16.22
C PRO A 840 14.64 4.89 15.48
N TYR A 841 13.82 4.08 16.16
CA TYR A 841 12.60 3.53 15.57
C TYR A 841 11.54 4.61 15.39
N THR A 842 11.37 5.07 14.14
CA THR A 842 10.43 6.15 13.78
C THR A 842 9.37 5.75 12.75
N LEU A 843 9.33 4.47 12.33
CA LEU A 843 8.42 4.00 11.27
C LEU A 843 6.92 4.16 11.62
N LEU A 844 6.59 4.27 12.91
CA LEU A 844 5.22 4.51 13.40
C LEU A 844 5.00 5.93 13.93
N PHE A 845 5.84 6.89 13.53
CA PHE A 845 5.54 8.31 13.71
C PHE A 845 4.36 8.70 12.81
N PRO A 846 3.31 9.32 13.33
CA PRO A 846 2.16 9.74 12.52
C PRO A 846 2.53 10.68 11.38
N THR A 847 3.44 11.64 11.59
CA THR A 847 3.77 12.67 10.59
C THR A 847 5.13 12.49 9.92
N SER A 848 5.25 13.03 8.70
CA SER A 848 6.52 13.15 7.98
C SER A 848 6.51 14.35 7.02
N GLN A 849 7.69 14.66 6.49
CA GLN A 849 7.88 15.52 5.33
C GLN A 849 8.04 14.66 4.07
N ALA A 850 8.00 15.30 2.90
CA ALA A 850 8.32 14.64 1.64
C ALA A 850 9.75 14.08 1.63
N GLY A 851 9.97 13.04 0.82
CA GLY A 851 11.27 12.40 0.63
C GLY A 851 11.49 11.15 1.48
N LEU A 852 12.76 10.77 1.61
CA LEU A 852 13.19 9.54 2.24
C LEU A 852 13.48 9.77 3.73
N THR A 853 12.49 9.55 4.58
CA THR A 853 12.53 10.00 5.99
C THR A 853 12.61 8.88 7.02
N GLY A 854 12.22 7.64 6.66
CA GLY A 854 12.11 6.52 7.61
C GLY A 854 11.06 6.75 8.70
N ARG A 855 10.01 7.53 8.40
CA ARG A 855 8.92 7.88 9.34
C ARG A 855 7.69 8.39 8.60
N GLY A 856 6.55 8.46 9.27
CA GLY A 856 5.30 8.95 8.71
C GLY A 856 4.35 7.80 8.41
N ILE A 857 3.10 7.95 8.82
CA ILE A 857 2.04 6.96 8.54
C ILE A 857 1.07 7.61 7.54
N PRO A 858 1.14 7.32 6.23
CA PRO A 858 0.10 7.67 5.28
C PRO A 858 -1.26 7.08 5.68
N ASN A 859 -2.35 7.66 5.18
CA ASN A 859 -3.67 7.07 5.38
C ASN A 859 -3.82 5.70 4.69
N SER A 860 -3.10 5.47 3.59
CA SER A 860 -3.34 4.37 2.66
C SER A 860 -2.06 3.66 2.19
N VAL A 861 -2.26 2.57 1.44
CA VAL A 861 -1.21 1.86 0.70
C VAL A 861 -0.92 2.65 -0.56
N SER A 862 -0.03 3.64 -0.45
CA SER A 862 0.10 4.73 -1.42
C SER A 862 1.37 4.69 -2.28
N MET A 863 2.34 3.83 -1.95
CA MET A 863 3.64 3.67 -2.63
C MET A 863 4.10 2.24 -2.61
#